data_AF-A0A9W8DXT1-F1
#
_entry.id   AF-A0A9W8DXT1-F1
#
_cell.length_a   1.000
_cell.length_b   1.000
_cell.length_c   1.000
_cell.angle_alpha   90.00
_cell.angle_beta   90.00
_cell.angle_gamma   90.00
#
_symmetry.space_group_name_H-M   'P 1'
#
loop_
_entity.id
_entity.type
_entity.pdbx_description
1 polymer ?
#
loop_
_entity_poly.entity_id
_entity_poly.type
_entity_poly.pdbx_seq_one_letter_code
_entity_poly.pdbx_strand_id
1 'polypeptide(L)'
;MSTPAPSKVLVTGSVNGAIGEFFRKIDKLNGKNGPFDLLLIAGDLFDESGDDTEEVKELLGGSIKVPINTYFIAGVNPLPSSVLEKVNGNNPSGEIAENLTSTCGVMKTSQGLKIAYMGGVPEGFVPSVPNPTDEAEEKNENEDNSDVNRKRVHYTKDDVKSLIKTANSESGDGIAMVDALVTYNWPLGVTRLSNQPFNSSKSVSEPVSRVCHELKPRYHFSSGESLYYEREAWYYSDDVKIGKSPNQHKHYTRFIGLGGLKTPTKTKWLYALNLTPLSSIIQNGGANDPQPPKNATGCPLRIFDSSEDANGNTNGNKRKAEDLDGGDGATNPQNKMAKRTPPDGYICRKCKKPGHFLRDCTDAEKEPSTPPEGYMCKICKNPGHWIQRCPERVSITYIEGEGPGEGENEGPTSLAHKPPPESYICHACNQPGHWIQNCPERISRSKDKKKHQEISNCWFCLANPDVNKQLIVAIGDEAYLAMAKGGLVADNNNSSDESTYTSPIPGGGHMLIIPISHITNLRDPSTMKFLTDKPRHFANISTEAWSDCNNDISRFKKALTECFAKFDCAPVFFDICRNANHQHSHIQVVPIPISKKQEIRQFFQKIAKDESVILKQDFHENPYFGFFRVDLPDGDAPLICQIPPRAYFNLQFGRHVLAKFLGMPKREDWKACVLEESDEIKATQNFTEAFKPYNFTL
;
A
#
# COMPACT_ATOMS: atom_id res chain seq x y z
N MET A 1 45.71 17.95 8.22
CA MET A 1 45.28 16.68 8.87
C MET A 1 45.32 15.61 7.80
N SER A 2 45.97 14.48 8.05
CA SER A 2 46.08 13.37 7.10
C SER A 2 44.69 12.83 6.74
N THR A 3 44.39 12.69 5.45
CA THR A 3 43.17 12.03 4.97
C THR A 3 43.08 10.61 5.56
N PRO A 4 41.97 10.22 6.22
CA PRO A 4 41.79 8.88 6.76
C PRO A 4 41.94 7.83 5.65
N ALA A 5 42.75 6.81 5.92
CA ALA A 5 42.98 5.74 4.96
C ALA A 5 41.68 4.96 4.71
N PRO A 6 41.39 4.56 3.46
CA PRO A 6 40.22 3.73 3.16
C PRO A 6 40.33 2.37 3.87
N SER A 7 39.23 1.90 4.44
CA SER A 7 39.16 0.54 5.01
C SER A 7 38.77 -0.47 3.94
N LYS A 8 39.50 -1.58 3.86
CA LYS A 8 39.17 -2.75 3.05
C LYS A 8 38.08 -3.55 3.75
N VAL A 9 36.86 -3.49 3.22
CA VAL A 9 35.69 -4.18 3.77
C VAL A 9 35.32 -5.36 2.89
N LEU A 10 34.99 -6.47 3.53
CA LEU A 10 34.40 -7.64 2.89
C LEU A 10 32.94 -7.77 3.34
N VAL A 11 32.02 -8.02 2.40
CA VAL A 11 30.59 -8.20 2.69
C VAL A 11 30.10 -9.49 2.05
N THR A 12 29.34 -10.29 2.79
CA THR A 12 28.77 -11.55 2.31
C THR A 12 27.27 -11.63 2.56
N GLY A 13 26.55 -12.40 1.74
CA GLY A 13 25.17 -12.81 2.02
C GLY A 13 25.11 -13.98 3.01
N SER A 14 24.02 -14.75 2.99
CA SER A 14 23.82 -15.86 3.93
C SER A 14 24.84 -17.00 3.76
N VAL A 15 25.31 -17.52 4.89
CA VAL A 15 26.22 -18.67 5.00
C VAL A 15 25.44 -19.98 5.14
N ASN A 16 24.26 -19.94 5.76
CA ASN A 16 23.34 -21.08 5.96
C ASN A 16 24.02 -22.27 6.66
N GLY A 17 24.74 -22.01 7.75
CA GLY A 17 25.34 -23.04 8.61
C GLY A 17 26.62 -23.69 8.08
N ALA A 18 27.10 -23.33 6.88
CA ALA A 18 28.36 -23.82 6.33
C ALA A 18 29.60 -23.11 6.90
N ILE A 19 29.67 -22.97 8.23
CA ILE A 19 30.57 -22.07 8.98
C ILE A 19 32.04 -22.43 8.70
N GLY A 20 32.41 -23.71 8.84
CA GLY A 20 33.79 -24.15 8.67
C GLY A 20 34.29 -24.03 7.22
N GLU A 21 33.44 -24.27 6.23
CA GLU A 21 33.77 -24.02 4.82
C GLU A 21 33.91 -22.52 4.53
N PHE A 22 32.99 -21.71 5.06
CA PHE A 22 32.95 -20.27 4.89
C PHE A 22 34.23 -19.62 5.40
N PHE A 23 34.60 -19.81 6.67
CA PHE A 23 35.79 -19.15 7.21
C PHE A 23 37.10 -19.64 6.58
N ARG A 24 37.18 -20.89 6.12
CA ARG A 24 38.32 -21.35 5.28
C ARG A 24 38.41 -20.61 3.94
N LYS A 25 37.27 -20.29 3.30
CA LYS A 25 37.25 -19.48 2.08
C LYS A 25 37.65 -18.03 2.37
N ILE A 26 37.17 -17.47 3.47
CA ILE A 26 37.51 -16.11 3.91
C ILE A 26 39.01 -16.00 4.24
N ASP A 27 39.59 -16.96 4.96
CA ASP A 27 41.01 -16.97 5.31
C ASP A 27 41.91 -16.97 4.05
N LYS A 28 41.60 -17.85 3.09
CA LYS A 28 42.28 -17.88 1.78
C LYS A 28 42.15 -16.55 1.03
N LEU A 29 40.97 -15.94 1.06
CA LEU A 29 40.71 -14.66 0.39
C LEU A 29 41.49 -13.52 1.06
N ASN A 30 41.54 -13.50 2.39
CA ASN A 30 42.27 -12.53 3.18
C ASN A 30 43.77 -12.64 2.92
N GLY A 31 44.32 -13.86 2.88
CA GLY A 31 45.73 -14.07 2.53
C GLY A 31 46.09 -13.61 1.11
N LYS A 32 45.14 -13.73 0.15
CA LYS A 32 45.39 -13.36 -1.25
C LYS A 32 45.18 -11.87 -1.55
N ASN A 33 44.13 -11.27 -1.01
CA ASN A 33 43.67 -9.93 -1.40
C ASN A 33 43.62 -8.93 -0.22
N GLY A 34 43.83 -9.41 1.00
CA GLY A 34 43.79 -8.62 2.22
C GLY A 34 45.10 -7.87 2.50
N PRO A 35 45.40 -7.56 3.77
CA PRO A 35 44.49 -7.77 4.91
C PRO A 35 43.20 -6.95 4.73
N PHE A 36 42.04 -7.57 4.97
CA PHE A 36 40.77 -6.87 5.12
C PHE A 36 40.62 -6.38 6.55
N ASP A 37 40.09 -5.18 6.74
CA ASP A 37 39.91 -4.57 8.07
C ASP A 37 38.72 -5.18 8.83
N LEU A 38 37.65 -5.53 8.10
CA LEU A 38 36.44 -6.12 8.68
C LEU A 38 35.62 -6.92 7.66
N LEU A 39 34.84 -7.87 8.16
CA LEU A 39 33.89 -8.69 7.41
C LEU A 39 32.45 -8.42 7.93
N LEU A 40 31.53 -8.12 7.02
CA LEU A 40 30.10 -7.96 7.30
C LEU A 40 29.30 -9.11 6.70
N ILE A 41 28.55 -9.84 7.51
CA ILE A 41 27.64 -10.90 7.06
C ILE A 41 26.23 -10.35 7.10
N ALA A 42 25.66 -10.06 5.92
CA ALA A 42 24.34 -9.44 5.75
C ALA A 42 23.18 -10.46 5.80
N GLY A 43 23.43 -11.70 6.20
CA GLY A 43 22.47 -12.81 6.15
C GLY A 43 22.73 -13.90 7.17
N ASP A 44 22.03 -15.02 7.03
CA ASP A 44 22.03 -16.10 8.00
C ASP A 44 23.41 -16.78 8.10
N LEU A 45 24.08 -16.61 9.24
CA LEU A 45 25.32 -17.32 9.54
C LEU A 45 25.06 -18.82 9.83
N PHE A 46 23.99 -19.09 10.57
CA PHE A 46 23.60 -20.42 11.05
C PHE A 46 22.55 -21.08 10.12
N ASP A 47 22.33 -22.38 10.29
CA ASP A 47 21.34 -23.12 9.51
C ASP A 47 19.91 -22.92 10.05
N GLU A 48 18.94 -23.52 9.37
CA GLU A 48 17.51 -23.38 9.67
C GLU A 48 17.04 -24.18 10.90
N SER A 49 17.86 -25.10 11.42
CA SER A 49 17.48 -25.95 12.56
C SER A 49 17.34 -25.16 13.86
N GLY A 50 18.20 -24.15 14.05
CA GLY A 50 18.29 -23.43 15.32
C GLY A 50 18.88 -24.27 16.45
N ASP A 51 19.55 -25.38 16.12
CA ASP A 51 20.21 -26.26 17.06
C ASP A 51 21.71 -25.95 17.17
N ASP A 52 22.29 -26.30 18.31
CA ASP A 52 23.73 -26.21 18.55
C ASP A 52 24.45 -27.37 17.85
N THR A 53 24.64 -27.24 16.53
CA THR A 53 25.38 -28.22 15.72
C THR A 53 26.85 -28.31 16.13
N GLU A 54 27.55 -29.36 15.71
CA GLU A 54 28.98 -29.51 16.02
C GLU A 54 29.81 -28.34 15.47
N GLU A 55 29.51 -27.80 14.29
CA GLU A 55 30.19 -26.61 13.78
C GLU A 55 29.95 -25.37 14.66
N VAL A 56 28.76 -25.21 15.25
CA VAL A 56 28.47 -24.12 16.19
C VAL A 56 29.28 -24.28 17.46
N LYS A 57 29.35 -25.49 18.03
CA LYS A 57 30.17 -25.78 19.21
C LYS A 57 31.66 -25.54 18.95
N GLU A 58 32.16 -25.99 17.79
CA GLU A 58 33.55 -25.76 17.38
C GLU A 58 33.87 -24.27 17.18
N LEU A 59 32.93 -23.50 16.63
CA LEU A 59 33.05 -22.04 16.50
C LEU A 59 33.10 -21.34 17.86
N LEU A 60 32.15 -21.64 18.75
CA LEU A 60 32.10 -21.05 20.09
C LEU A 60 33.25 -21.51 20.99
N GLY A 61 33.79 -22.71 20.75
CA GLY A 61 34.96 -23.26 21.42
C GLY A 61 36.30 -22.82 20.82
N GLY A 62 36.31 -22.03 19.74
CA GLY A 62 37.53 -21.51 19.11
C GLY A 62 38.30 -22.49 18.22
N SER A 63 37.73 -23.67 17.94
CA SER A 63 38.33 -24.63 16.99
C SER A 63 38.18 -24.15 15.54
N ILE A 64 37.05 -23.53 15.20
CA ILE A 64 36.89 -22.78 13.94
C ILE A 64 37.35 -21.34 14.18
N LYS A 65 38.45 -20.96 13.53
CA LYS A 65 39.01 -19.61 13.61
C LYS A 65 38.29 -18.63 12.69
N VAL A 66 38.01 -17.44 13.21
CA VAL A 66 37.45 -16.32 12.47
C VAL A 66 38.61 -15.38 12.08
N PRO A 67 39.04 -15.37 10.79
CA PRO A 67 40.32 -14.79 10.37
C PRO A 67 40.31 -13.27 10.21
N ILE A 68 39.13 -12.64 10.21
CA ILE A 68 38.91 -11.20 10.07
C ILE A 68 37.91 -10.82 11.17
N ASN A 69 38.04 -9.65 11.77
CA ASN A 69 37.03 -9.12 12.67
C ASN A 69 35.66 -9.06 11.96
N THR A 70 34.72 -9.90 12.41
CA THR A 70 33.49 -10.26 11.69
C THR A 70 32.27 -9.81 12.46
N TYR A 71 31.40 -9.08 11.78
CA TYR A 71 30.10 -8.64 12.27
C TYR A 71 29.00 -9.31 11.47
N PHE A 72 28.03 -9.90 12.15
CA PHE A 72 26.88 -10.49 11.49
C PHE A 72 25.58 -9.91 12.02
N ILE A 73 24.55 -9.96 11.17
CA ILE A 73 23.17 -9.70 11.54
C ILE A 73 22.39 -11.01 11.50
N ALA A 74 21.33 -11.12 12.30
CA ALA A 74 20.39 -12.22 12.16
C ALA A 74 19.63 -12.12 10.82
N GLY A 75 19.31 -13.24 10.21
CA GLY A 75 18.46 -13.30 9.01
C GLY A 75 17.09 -13.89 9.31
N VAL A 76 16.62 -14.82 8.46
CA VAL A 76 15.34 -15.51 8.66
C VAL A 76 15.49 -16.75 9.54
N ASN A 77 16.67 -17.35 9.59
CA ASN A 77 16.91 -18.57 10.34
C ASN A 77 16.99 -18.29 11.85
N PRO A 78 16.50 -19.20 12.70
CA PRO A 78 16.68 -19.11 14.14
C PRO A 78 18.17 -19.09 14.52
N LEU A 79 18.50 -18.40 15.62
CA LEU A 79 19.83 -18.53 16.23
C LEU A 79 19.88 -19.79 17.10
N PRO A 80 21.00 -20.54 17.09
CA PRO A 80 21.24 -21.63 18.03
C PRO A 80 21.09 -21.17 19.48
N SER A 81 20.58 -22.02 20.37
CA SER A 81 20.32 -21.66 21.77
C SER A 81 21.54 -21.06 22.48
N SER A 82 22.72 -21.66 22.31
CA SER A 82 23.96 -21.16 22.91
C SER A 82 24.39 -19.80 22.37
N VAL A 83 24.05 -19.48 21.12
CA VAL A 83 24.31 -18.17 20.50
C VAL A 83 23.28 -17.16 21.00
N LEU A 84 22.00 -17.54 21.02
CA LEU A 84 20.90 -16.69 21.48
C LEU A 84 21.10 -16.25 22.93
N GLU A 85 21.56 -17.14 23.81
CA GLU A 85 21.93 -16.80 25.19
C GLU A 85 23.04 -15.76 25.27
N LYS A 86 24.06 -15.84 24.41
CA LYS A 86 25.14 -14.84 24.36
C LYS A 86 24.70 -13.51 23.77
N VAL A 87 23.75 -13.52 22.82
CA VAL A 87 23.20 -12.31 22.19
C VAL A 87 22.22 -11.59 23.09
N ASN A 88 21.31 -12.33 23.74
CA ASN A 88 20.29 -11.78 24.63
C ASN A 88 20.76 -11.63 26.09
N GLY A 89 21.88 -12.26 26.45
CA GLY A 89 22.51 -12.07 27.75
C GLY A 89 23.01 -10.63 27.92
N ASN A 90 23.39 -10.26 29.15
CA ASN A 90 24.03 -8.98 29.45
C ASN A 90 25.45 -8.91 28.88
N ASN A 91 25.59 -9.05 27.56
CA ASN A 91 26.82 -8.99 26.82
C ASN A 91 26.87 -7.69 25.99
N PRO A 92 27.32 -6.57 26.58
CA PRO A 92 27.32 -5.28 25.92
C PRO A 92 28.26 -5.21 24.70
N SER A 93 29.21 -6.15 24.54
CA SER A 93 30.07 -6.20 23.36
C SER A 93 29.42 -6.90 22.16
N GLY A 94 28.38 -7.74 22.40
CA GLY A 94 27.78 -8.59 21.38
C GLY A 94 28.70 -9.70 20.84
N GLU A 95 29.91 -9.84 21.39
CA GLU A 95 30.90 -10.82 20.94
C GLU A 95 30.49 -12.23 21.38
N ILE A 96 30.34 -13.15 20.42
CA ILE A 96 29.90 -14.54 20.69
C ILE A 96 31.05 -15.55 20.58
N ALA A 97 32.09 -15.22 19.82
CA ALA A 97 33.35 -15.95 19.70
C ALA A 97 34.47 -14.96 19.32
N GLU A 98 35.73 -15.36 19.43
CA GLU A 98 36.87 -14.50 19.10
C GLU A 98 36.74 -13.95 17.67
N ASN A 99 36.80 -12.62 17.51
CA ASN A 99 36.61 -11.90 16.25
C ASN A 99 35.22 -12.08 15.61
N LEU A 100 34.20 -12.49 16.36
CA LEU A 100 32.83 -12.65 15.87
C LEU A 100 31.80 -11.99 16.78
N THR A 101 31.16 -10.95 16.26
CA THR A 101 30.20 -10.11 16.98
C THR A 101 28.83 -10.13 16.30
N SER A 102 27.78 -10.39 17.08
CA SER A 102 26.40 -10.16 16.65
C SER A 102 26.07 -8.68 16.79
N THR A 103 25.45 -8.10 15.76
CA THR A 103 25.22 -6.65 15.70
C THR A 103 23.76 -6.28 15.51
N CYS A 104 23.32 -5.30 16.30
CA CYS A 104 22.11 -4.53 16.10
C CYS A 104 22.41 -3.06 16.43
N GLY A 105 21.71 -2.11 15.81
CA GLY A 105 21.94 -0.70 16.08
C GLY A 105 23.06 -0.10 15.22
N VAL A 106 23.97 0.65 15.84
CA VAL A 106 24.98 1.46 15.13
C VAL A 106 26.34 1.21 15.74
N MET A 107 27.36 1.05 14.90
CA MET A 107 28.75 0.97 15.34
C MET A 107 29.62 1.99 14.61
N LYS A 108 30.76 2.30 15.21
CA LYS A 108 31.82 3.07 14.58
C LYS A 108 33.13 2.27 14.60
N THR A 109 33.77 2.11 13.45
CA THR A 109 35.07 1.42 13.36
C THR A 109 36.20 2.32 13.85
N SER A 110 37.37 1.74 14.13
CA SER A 110 38.57 2.50 14.51
C SER A 110 39.06 3.44 13.39
N GLN A 111 38.79 3.09 12.14
CA GLN A 111 39.05 3.91 10.95
C GLN A 111 37.99 5.02 10.75
N GLY A 112 36.94 5.04 11.58
CA GLY A 112 35.93 6.09 11.58
C GLY A 112 34.70 5.81 10.70
N LEU A 113 34.55 4.60 10.15
CA LEU A 113 33.35 4.21 9.41
C LEU A 113 32.17 4.05 10.36
N LYS A 114 31.03 4.64 10.01
CA LYS A 114 29.78 4.49 10.75
C LYS A 114 28.86 3.51 10.04
N ILE A 115 28.59 2.37 10.68
CA ILE A 115 27.80 1.27 10.10
C ILE A 115 26.54 1.08 10.92
N ALA A 116 25.39 1.02 10.25
CA ALA A 116 24.09 0.72 10.85
C ALA A 116 23.65 -0.71 10.49
N TYR A 117 23.02 -1.38 11.45
CA TYR A 117 22.61 -2.78 11.34
C TYR A 117 21.13 -2.95 11.72
N MET A 118 20.42 -3.74 10.91
CA MET A 118 19.07 -4.17 11.21
C MET A 118 18.88 -5.62 10.73
N GLY A 119 19.13 -6.56 11.64
CA GLY A 119 18.91 -7.98 11.43
C GLY A 119 17.53 -8.44 11.85
N GLY A 120 17.19 -9.67 11.45
CA GLY A 120 15.95 -10.34 11.77
C GLY A 120 14.85 -10.08 10.76
N VAL A 121 13.64 -10.51 11.14
CA VAL A 121 12.40 -10.35 10.40
C VAL A 121 11.43 -9.45 11.18
N PRO A 122 10.42 -8.83 10.54
CA PRO A 122 9.47 -8.01 11.28
C PRO A 122 8.65 -8.87 12.26
N GLU A 123 8.29 -8.31 13.40
CA GLU A 123 7.38 -8.97 14.35
C GLU A 123 6.09 -9.43 13.65
N GLY A 124 5.72 -10.71 13.86
CA GLY A 124 4.59 -11.35 13.18
C GLY A 124 4.92 -11.93 11.80
N PHE A 125 6.19 -11.97 11.40
CA PHE A 125 6.63 -12.68 10.19
C PHE A 125 6.29 -14.18 10.27
N VAL A 126 5.61 -14.68 9.23
CA VAL A 126 5.34 -16.10 9.04
C VAL A 126 6.13 -16.56 7.81
N PRO A 127 7.04 -17.54 7.93
CA PRO A 127 7.76 -18.08 6.78
C PRO A 127 6.76 -18.65 5.76
N SER A 128 6.92 -18.29 4.49
CA SER A 128 6.19 -18.96 3.41
C SER A 128 6.72 -20.39 3.28
N VAL A 129 5.94 -21.36 3.76
CA VAL A 129 6.24 -22.78 3.55
C VAL A 129 6.16 -23.03 2.04
N PRO A 130 7.17 -23.63 1.40
CA PRO A 130 7.04 -24.12 0.03
C PRO A 130 5.86 -25.09 0.00
N ASN A 131 4.97 -24.96 -0.99
CA ASN A 131 3.86 -25.90 -1.20
C ASN A 131 4.35 -27.34 -0.94
N PRO A 132 3.74 -28.10 0.00
CA PRO A 132 4.04 -29.50 0.10
C PRO A 132 3.63 -30.13 -1.22
N THR A 133 4.58 -30.80 -1.87
CA THR A 133 4.25 -31.75 -2.94
C THR A 133 3.21 -32.70 -2.40
N ASP A 134 2.15 -32.92 -3.17
CA ASP A 134 1.14 -33.95 -2.92
C ASP A 134 1.88 -35.24 -2.52
N GLU A 135 1.52 -35.82 -1.36
CA GLU A 135 2.11 -37.02 -0.70
C GLU A 135 2.91 -36.82 0.61
N ALA A 136 2.67 -35.76 1.39
CA ALA A 136 3.03 -35.77 2.81
C ALA A 136 1.79 -35.68 3.70
N GLU A 137 1.53 -36.78 4.42
CA GLU A 137 0.44 -37.00 5.35
C GLU A 137 0.24 -35.83 6.33
N GLU A 138 -1.04 -35.54 6.61
CA GLU A 138 -1.53 -34.68 7.69
C GLU A 138 -0.81 -34.99 9.00
N LYS A 139 0.21 -34.19 9.35
CA LYS A 139 0.68 -34.08 10.73
C LYS A 139 0.05 -32.84 11.33
N ASN A 140 -0.80 -33.09 12.32
CA ASN A 140 -1.50 -32.15 13.18
C ASN A 140 -0.77 -30.82 13.40
N GLU A 141 -1.42 -29.71 13.03
CA GLU A 141 -0.96 -28.33 13.25
C GLU A 141 -1.04 -27.85 14.71
N ASN A 142 -0.88 -28.73 15.71
CA ASN A 142 -1.06 -28.35 17.11
C ASN A 142 0.03 -28.79 18.10
N GLU A 143 1.21 -29.24 17.64
CA GLU A 143 2.36 -29.43 18.54
C GLU A 143 3.67 -28.95 17.86
N ASP A 144 4.39 -28.05 18.55
CA ASP A 144 5.81 -27.71 18.39
C ASP A 144 6.36 -27.03 17.11
N ASN A 145 5.90 -25.81 16.80
CA ASN A 145 6.74 -24.83 16.07
C ASN A 145 6.87 -23.47 16.79
N SER A 146 6.59 -23.46 18.10
CA SER A 146 6.77 -22.26 18.94
C SER A 146 8.24 -22.00 19.26
N ASP A 147 9.07 -23.04 19.41
CA ASP A 147 10.47 -22.92 19.82
C ASP A 147 11.36 -22.33 18.71
N VAL A 148 11.20 -22.81 17.46
CA VAL A 148 11.92 -22.28 16.29
C VAL A 148 11.57 -20.80 16.07
N ASN A 149 10.29 -20.42 16.21
CA ASN A 149 9.88 -19.03 16.07
C ASN A 149 10.36 -18.15 17.24
N ARG A 150 10.45 -18.72 18.46
CA ARG A 150 11.00 -18.06 19.65
C ARG A 150 12.52 -17.83 19.54
N LYS A 151 13.23 -18.69 18.82
CA LYS A 151 14.67 -18.56 18.54
C LYS A 151 15.00 -17.62 17.38
N ARG A 152 14.01 -17.16 16.60
CA ARG A 152 14.21 -16.15 15.55
C ARG A 152 14.34 -14.76 16.14
N VAL A 153 15.20 -13.95 15.53
CA VAL A 153 15.34 -12.53 15.87
C VAL A 153 14.29 -11.73 15.12
N HIS A 154 13.51 -10.98 15.88
CA HIS A 154 12.48 -10.08 15.33
C HIS A 154 12.87 -8.63 15.61
N TYR A 155 12.53 -7.73 14.71
CA TYR A 155 12.60 -6.30 14.96
C TYR A 155 11.20 -5.68 15.04
N THR A 156 11.06 -4.72 15.94
CA THR A 156 9.83 -3.97 16.19
C THR A 156 9.88 -2.59 15.55
N LYS A 157 8.74 -1.88 15.60
CA LYS A 157 8.68 -0.46 15.19
C LYS A 157 9.54 0.44 16.08
N ASP A 158 9.73 0.08 17.35
CA ASP A 158 10.51 0.89 18.27
C ASP A 158 12.01 0.67 18.07
N ASP A 159 12.43 -0.54 17.65
CA ASP A 159 13.82 -0.80 17.22
C ASP A 159 14.18 0.06 16.00
N VAL A 160 13.27 0.17 15.03
CA VAL A 160 13.43 1.04 13.84
C VAL A 160 13.61 2.50 14.26
N LYS A 161 12.74 3.02 15.13
CA LYS A 161 12.84 4.40 15.62
C LYS A 161 14.13 4.63 16.41
N SER A 162 14.50 3.67 17.27
CA SER A 162 15.70 3.72 18.09
C SER A 162 16.96 3.73 17.23
N LEU A 163 17.02 2.89 16.19
CA LEU A 163 18.10 2.85 15.23
C LEU A 163 18.25 4.19 14.50
N ILE A 164 17.16 4.73 13.96
CA ILE A 164 17.16 6.03 13.27
C ILE A 164 17.65 7.13 14.20
N LYS A 165 17.11 7.17 15.42
CA LYS A 165 17.50 8.15 16.44
C LYS A 165 18.98 8.06 16.78
N THR A 166 19.47 6.85 17.08
CA THR A 166 20.87 6.60 17.50
C THR A 166 21.86 6.91 16.38
N ALA A 167 21.54 6.53 15.15
CA ALA A 167 22.36 6.84 13.98
C ALA A 167 22.43 8.36 13.74
N ASN A 168 21.34 9.09 14.01
CA ASN A 168 21.29 10.53 13.78
C ASN A 168 21.94 11.34 14.92
N SER A 169 21.89 10.87 16.17
CA SER A 169 22.29 11.63 17.36
C SER A 169 23.79 11.93 17.50
N GLU A 170 24.67 11.19 16.81
CA GLU A 170 26.13 11.37 16.97
C GLU A 170 26.77 12.29 15.92
N SER A 171 25.97 12.93 15.07
CA SER A 171 26.50 13.80 14.01
C SER A 171 26.41 15.25 14.45
N GLY A 172 27.52 15.80 14.97
CA GLY A 172 27.61 17.17 15.47
C GLY A 172 27.23 18.27 14.46
N ASP A 173 27.14 17.92 13.18
CA ASP A 173 26.80 18.83 12.07
C ASP A 173 25.32 18.74 11.62
N GLY A 174 24.46 18.03 12.38
CA GLY A 174 23.01 17.97 12.09
C GLY A 174 22.62 17.15 10.85
N ILE A 175 23.55 16.36 10.29
CA ILE A 175 23.31 15.45 9.17
C ILE A 175 23.75 14.06 9.60
N ALA A 176 22.83 13.10 9.64
CA ALA A 176 23.16 11.71 9.92
C ALA A 176 24.03 11.14 8.79
N MET A 177 25.24 10.69 9.12
CA MET A 177 26.20 10.18 8.14
C MET A 177 26.46 8.70 8.35
N VAL A 178 25.77 7.83 7.60
CA VAL A 178 25.96 6.38 7.64
C VAL A 178 26.75 5.92 6.41
N ASP A 179 27.91 5.29 6.62
CA ASP A 179 28.76 4.78 5.55
C ASP A 179 28.16 3.51 4.92
N ALA A 180 27.66 2.61 5.75
CA ALA A 180 27.00 1.38 5.30
C ALA A 180 25.80 1.05 6.18
N LEU A 181 24.71 0.64 5.55
CA LEU A 181 23.55 0.01 6.18
C LEU A 181 23.54 -1.47 5.79
N VAL A 182 23.43 -2.35 6.78
CA VAL A 182 23.36 -3.80 6.57
C VAL A 182 22.03 -4.31 7.12
N THR A 183 21.21 -4.89 6.24
CA THR A 183 19.91 -5.44 6.61
C THR A 183 19.68 -6.82 6.02
N TYR A 184 18.89 -7.66 6.66
CA TYR A 184 18.55 -8.95 6.07
C TYR A 184 17.56 -8.75 4.92
N ASN A 185 16.37 -8.24 5.23
CA ASN A 185 15.37 -7.92 4.23
C ASN A 185 15.83 -6.77 3.33
N TRP A 186 15.40 -6.81 2.07
CA TRP A 186 15.59 -5.73 1.12
C TRP A 186 14.63 -4.58 1.41
N PRO A 187 14.99 -3.33 1.10
CA PRO A 187 14.03 -2.24 1.19
C PRO A 187 12.92 -2.42 0.13
N LEU A 188 11.67 -2.26 0.54
CA LEU A 188 10.52 -2.18 -0.34
C LEU A 188 10.70 -1.06 -1.38
N GLY A 189 10.47 -1.41 -2.66
CA GLY A 189 10.60 -0.48 -3.78
C GLY A 189 12.02 -0.30 -4.30
N VAL A 190 13.02 -1.02 -3.77
CA VAL A 190 14.43 -0.91 -4.18
C VAL A 190 14.69 -1.20 -5.65
N THR A 191 13.75 -1.73 -6.42
CA THR A 191 13.90 -1.98 -7.87
C THR A 191 13.26 -0.88 -8.74
N ARG A 192 12.53 0.06 -8.15
CA ARG A 192 11.86 1.16 -8.88
C ARG A 192 12.86 2.09 -9.55
N LEU A 193 12.54 2.62 -10.72
CA LEU A 193 13.44 3.53 -11.48
C LEU A 193 14.76 2.88 -11.95
N SER A 194 14.96 1.58 -11.71
CA SER A 194 16.13 0.83 -12.15
C SER A 194 15.87 0.25 -13.53
N ASN A 195 16.86 0.28 -14.41
CA ASN A 195 16.80 -0.48 -15.66
C ASN A 195 17.29 -1.92 -15.48
N GLN A 196 17.73 -2.29 -14.27
CA GLN A 196 18.18 -3.65 -13.98
C GLN A 196 16.98 -4.59 -13.82
N PRO A 197 16.89 -5.65 -14.64
CA PRO A 197 15.78 -6.60 -14.58
C PRO A 197 15.77 -7.33 -13.24
N PHE A 198 14.57 -7.52 -12.67
CA PHE A 198 14.42 -8.21 -11.40
C PHE A 198 13.05 -8.87 -11.27
N ASN A 199 13.05 -10.18 -10.98
CA ASN A 199 11.84 -11.02 -10.92
C ASN A 199 11.74 -11.79 -9.59
N SER A 200 11.97 -11.14 -8.44
CA SER A 200 11.73 -11.73 -7.12
C SER A 200 11.21 -10.66 -6.15
N SER A 201 10.49 -11.03 -5.11
CA SER A 201 10.02 -10.08 -4.08
C SER A 201 9.76 -10.78 -2.75
N LYS A 202 10.53 -11.83 -2.43
CA LYS A 202 10.28 -12.73 -1.31
C LYS A 202 10.61 -12.12 0.05
N SER A 203 11.45 -11.09 0.09
CA SER A 203 12.06 -10.57 1.31
C SER A 203 12.18 -9.04 1.30
N VAL A 204 11.15 -8.34 0.81
CA VAL A 204 11.07 -6.87 0.87
C VAL A 204 10.41 -6.37 2.16
N SER A 205 10.87 -5.24 2.70
CA SER A 205 10.43 -4.69 4.00
C SER A 205 10.25 -3.17 3.96
N GLU A 206 9.06 -2.70 4.33
CA GLU A 206 8.75 -1.26 4.49
C GLU A 206 9.55 -0.61 5.63
N PRO A 207 9.68 -1.22 6.82
CA PRO A 207 10.54 -0.68 7.88
C PRO A 207 11.99 -0.48 7.45
N VAL A 208 12.56 -1.43 6.69
CA VAL A 208 13.92 -1.31 6.13
C VAL A 208 14.02 -0.15 5.13
N SER A 209 12.95 0.09 4.36
CA SER A 209 12.88 1.23 3.43
C SER A 209 12.96 2.55 4.20
N ARG A 210 12.22 2.65 5.31
CA ARG A 210 12.25 3.81 6.21
C ARG A 210 13.64 4.04 6.78
N VAL A 211 14.28 3.01 7.31
CA VAL A 211 15.66 3.13 7.81
C VAL A 211 16.61 3.61 6.71
N CYS A 212 16.56 3.02 5.52
CA CYS A 212 17.44 3.42 4.43
C CYS A 212 17.19 4.86 3.94
N HIS A 213 15.93 5.30 3.89
CA HIS A 213 15.61 6.67 3.49
C HIS A 213 16.00 7.71 4.54
N GLU A 214 15.77 7.44 5.82
CA GLU A 214 16.10 8.36 6.91
C GLU A 214 17.60 8.46 7.15
N LEU A 215 18.31 7.32 7.08
CA LEU A 215 19.76 7.28 7.31
C LEU A 215 20.59 7.69 6.09
N LYS A 216 19.99 7.63 4.89
CA LYS A 216 20.64 7.93 3.61
C LYS A 216 22.04 7.29 3.52
N PRO A 217 22.20 5.98 3.67
CA PRO A 217 23.52 5.38 3.77
C PRO A 217 24.28 5.45 2.43
N ARG A 218 25.61 5.53 2.43
CA ARG A 218 26.39 5.50 1.18
C ARG A 218 26.31 4.14 0.48
N TYR A 219 26.29 3.07 1.26
CA TYR A 219 26.05 1.70 0.78
C TYR A 219 24.94 1.03 1.59
N HIS A 220 24.09 0.26 0.92
CA HIS A 220 23.09 -0.59 1.57
C HIS A 220 23.26 -2.02 1.07
N PHE A 221 23.63 -2.93 1.96
CA PHE A 221 23.79 -4.35 1.69
C PHE A 221 22.62 -5.15 2.25
N SER A 222 22.07 -6.06 1.45
CA SER A 222 21.01 -6.99 1.89
C SER A 222 21.15 -8.37 1.28
N SER A 223 20.52 -9.38 1.90
CA SER A 223 20.68 -10.79 1.46
C SER A 223 19.41 -11.63 1.41
N GLY A 224 18.27 -11.14 1.91
CA GLY A 224 17.09 -11.99 2.12
C GLY A 224 16.42 -12.56 0.86
N GLU A 225 16.70 -12.02 -0.33
CA GLU A 225 16.27 -12.63 -1.61
C GLU A 225 17.16 -13.80 -2.05
N SER A 226 18.31 -14.03 -1.39
CA SER A 226 19.30 -15.07 -1.72
C SER A 226 19.78 -15.03 -3.19
N LEU A 227 19.89 -13.83 -3.77
CA LEU A 227 20.35 -13.60 -5.13
C LEU A 227 21.23 -12.35 -5.22
N TYR A 228 22.03 -12.27 -6.29
CA TYR A 228 22.81 -11.06 -6.58
C TYR A 228 21.98 -10.03 -7.34
N TYR A 229 21.98 -8.79 -6.85
CA TYR A 229 21.38 -7.65 -7.55
C TYR A 229 22.14 -6.38 -7.21
N GLU A 230 22.49 -5.61 -8.22
CA GLU A 230 23.14 -4.32 -8.06
C GLU A 230 22.49 -3.37 -9.06
N ARG A 231 21.82 -2.35 -8.54
CA ARG A 231 21.15 -1.32 -9.35
C ARG A 231 22.00 -0.06 -9.46
N GLU A 232 21.57 0.83 -10.34
CA GLU A 232 22.11 2.18 -10.38
C GLU A 232 21.98 2.86 -9.02
N ALA A 233 23.03 3.60 -8.65
CA ALA A 233 23.02 4.40 -7.43
C ALA A 233 21.92 5.47 -7.50
N TRP A 234 21.41 5.90 -6.36
CA TRP A 234 20.42 6.98 -6.33
C TRP A 234 20.81 8.17 -5.48
N TYR A 235 20.24 9.32 -5.82
CA TYR A 235 20.32 10.57 -5.05
C TYR A 235 19.01 10.85 -4.30
N TYR A 236 19.10 11.65 -3.25
CA TYR A 236 17.94 12.10 -2.47
C TYR A 236 17.52 13.50 -2.91
N SER A 237 16.28 13.67 -3.34
CA SER A 237 15.74 14.93 -3.89
C SER A 237 15.58 16.05 -2.86
N ASP A 238 15.48 15.72 -1.57
CA ASP A 238 15.35 16.72 -0.50
C ASP A 238 16.59 17.62 -0.36
N ASP A 239 17.73 17.19 -0.90
CA ASP A 239 18.96 17.99 -0.93
C ASP A 239 18.88 19.16 -1.93
N VAL A 240 17.89 19.18 -2.83
CA VAL A 240 17.68 20.24 -3.85
C VAL A 240 16.90 21.44 -3.29
N LYS A 241 16.15 21.27 -2.17
CA LYS A 241 15.34 22.34 -1.56
C LYS A 241 16.14 23.35 -0.73
N ILE A 242 17.46 23.16 -0.58
CA ILE A 242 18.36 24.05 0.17
C ILE A 242 19.25 24.84 -0.81
N GLY A 243 18.67 25.53 -1.79
CA GLY A 243 19.34 26.58 -2.59
C GLY A 243 20.68 26.22 -3.25
N LYS A 244 21.01 24.94 -3.39
CA LYS A 244 22.26 24.47 -3.98
C LYS A 244 21.99 23.98 -5.40
N SER A 245 22.93 24.30 -6.29
CA SER A 245 22.89 23.96 -7.72
C SER A 245 22.48 22.49 -7.97
N PRO A 246 21.84 22.17 -9.12
CA PRO A 246 21.51 20.80 -9.54
C PRO A 246 22.68 19.79 -9.50
N ASN A 247 23.93 20.27 -9.38
CA ASN A 247 25.14 19.46 -9.30
C ASN A 247 25.73 19.31 -7.87
N GLN A 248 24.96 19.58 -6.80
CA GLN A 248 25.44 19.52 -5.41
C GLN A 248 24.66 18.50 -4.54
N HIS A 249 24.58 17.24 -4.97
CA HIS A 249 24.22 16.14 -4.06
C HIS A 249 25.40 15.85 -3.12
N LYS A 250 25.15 15.67 -1.81
CA LYS A 250 26.21 15.43 -0.81
C LYS A 250 26.84 14.04 -0.94
N HIS A 251 26.03 13.04 -1.29
CA HIS A 251 26.42 11.66 -1.58
C HIS A 251 25.25 10.89 -2.20
N TYR A 252 25.49 9.62 -2.56
CA TYR A 252 24.52 8.72 -3.20
C TYR A 252 24.50 7.38 -2.46
N THR A 253 23.38 6.67 -2.55
CA THR A 253 23.28 5.30 -2.04
C THR A 253 23.48 4.29 -3.14
N ARG A 254 24.32 3.28 -2.88
CA ARG A 254 24.47 2.07 -3.70
C ARG A 254 23.84 0.90 -2.98
N PHE A 255 22.90 0.23 -3.64
CA PHE A 255 22.29 -0.99 -3.11
C PHE A 255 22.92 -2.22 -3.75
N ILE A 256 23.28 -3.18 -2.89
CA ILE A 256 23.83 -4.47 -3.30
C ILE A 256 23.07 -5.58 -2.55
N GLY A 257 22.27 -6.32 -3.30
CA GLY A 257 21.72 -7.62 -2.88
C GLY A 257 22.75 -8.73 -3.10
N LEU A 258 22.99 -9.56 -2.09
CA LEU A 258 23.94 -10.67 -2.13
C LEU A 258 23.23 -12.01 -2.04
N GLY A 259 23.70 -12.97 -2.84
CA GLY A 259 23.27 -14.36 -2.76
C GLY A 259 23.81 -15.09 -1.52
N GLY A 260 23.34 -16.32 -1.30
CA GLY A 260 23.86 -17.20 -0.26
C GLY A 260 24.96 -18.14 -0.77
N LEU A 261 25.88 -18.54 0.11
CA LEU A 261 27.03 -19.41 -0.18
C LEU A 261 26.65 -20.76 -0.83
N LYS A 262 25.51 -21.33 -0.39
CA LYS A 262 24.97 -22.63 -0.85
C LYS A 262 23.62 -22.47 -1.55
N THR A 263 23.50 -21.49 -2.44
CA THR A 263 22.27 -21.32 -3.23
C THR A 263 22.30 -22.22 -4.48
N PRO A 264 21.13 -22.78 -4.90
CA PRO A 264 21.05 -23.62 -6.11
C PRO A 264 21.49 -22.87 -7.38
N THR A 265 21.29 -21.56 -7.39
CA THR A 265 21.74 -20.66 -8.45
C THR A 265 23.15 -20.17 -8.11
N LYS A 266 24.12 -20.36 -9.01
CA LYS A 266 25.49 -19.81 -8.86
C LYS A 266 25.43 -18.28 -8.89
N THR A 267 25.15 -17.66 -7.75
CA THR A 267 25.01 -16.22 -7.59
C THR A 267 26.22 -15.64 -6.86
N LYS A 268 26.50 -14.35 -7.09
CA LYS A 268 27.54 -13.64 -6.37
C LYS A 268 27.06 -13.40 -4.93
N TRP A 269 27.71 -14.08 -3.98
CA TRP A 269 27.40 -14.04 -2.55
C TRP A 269 28.40 -13.20 -1.73
N LEU A 270 29.42 -12.65 -2.39
CA LEU A 270 30.53 -11.93 -1.77
C LEU A 270 30.86 -10.66 -2.55
N TYR A 271 31.15 -9.58 -1.83
CA TYR A 271 31.52 -8.27 -2.37
C TYR A 271 32.67 -7.68 -1.55
N ALA A 272 33.75 -7.26 -2.21
CA ALA A 272 34.90 -6.63 -1.59
C ALA A 272 35.00 -5.18 -2.05
N LEU A 273 35.19 -4.24 -1.14
CA LEU A 273 35.27 -2.81 -1.45
C LEU A 273 36.17 -2.04 -0.48
N ASN A 274 36.61 -0.86 -0.92
CA ASN A 274 37.32 0.10 -0.07
C ASN A 274 36.36 1.21 0.34
N LEU A 275 36.17 1.41 1.64
CA LEU A 275 35.32 2.46 2.20
C LEU A 275 36.19 3.54 2.86
N THR A 276 36.15 4.74 2.30
CA THR A 276 36.61 5.95 2.99
C THR A 276 35.44 6.54 3.78
N PRO A 277 35.62 6.88 5.06
CA PRO A 277 34.56 7.48 5.87
C PRO A 277 33.96 8.72 5.22
N LEU A 278 32.63 8.76 5.15
CA LEU A 278 31.88 9.83 4.50
C LEU A 278 32.17 11.19 5.16
N SER A 279 32.36 11.18 6.49
CA SER A 279 32.78 12.37 7.26
C SER A 279 34.06 13.00 6.70
N SER A 280 35.00 12.16 6.26
CA SER A 280 36.28 12.60 5.70
C SER A 280 36.15 13.11 4.27
N ILE A 281 35.21 12.55 3.50
CA ILE A 281 34.94 13.00 2.12
C ILE A 281 34.32 14.40 2.14
N ILE A 282 33.36 14.63 3.04
CA ILE A 282 32.67 15.93 3.17
C ILE A 282 33.63 17.01 3.70
N GLN A 283 34.45 16.72 4.71
CA GLN A 283 35.38 17.70 5.30
C GLN A 283 36.47 18.18 4.31
N ASN A 284 36.84 17.37 3.32
CA ASN A 284 37.85 17.73 2.31
C ASN A 284 37.23 18.35 1.04
N GLY A 285 36.01 18.88 1.11
CA GLY A 285 35.37 19.59 0.00
C GLY A 285 35.05 18.71 -1.22
N GLY A 286 34.88 17.39 -1.03
CA GLY A 286 34.53 16.48 -2.11
C GLY A 286 35.67 16.15 -3.10
N ALA A 287 36.92 16.53 -2.79
CA ALA A 287 38.07 16.27 -3.67
C ALA A 287 38.35 14.76 -3.93
N ASN A 288 37.78 13.88 -3.09
CA ASN A 288 37.81 12.42 -3.24
C ASN A 288 36.40 11.81 -3.40
N ASP A 289 35.39 12.63 -3.67
CA ASP A 289 34.04 12.12 -3.94
C ASP A 289 34.03 11.48 -5.35
N PRO A 290 33.63 10.20 -5.48
CA PRO A 290 33.38 9.65 -6.81
C PRO A 290 32.33 10.52 -7.49
N GLN A 291 32.70 11.14 -8.62
CA GLN A 291 31.78 11.88 -9.47
C GLN A 291 30.44 11.15 -9.58
N PRO A 292 29.29 11.87 -9.61
CA PRO A 292 27.98 11.25 -9.76
C PRO A 292 28.04 10.18 -10.86
N PRO A 293 27.63 8.93 -10.58
CA PRO A 293 27.45 7.96 -11.64
C PRO A 293 26.53 8.57 -12.69
N LYS A 294 26.95 8.56 -13.97
CA LYS A 294 26.18 9.20 -15.06
C LYS A 294 24.76 8.65 -15.21
N ASN A 295 24.52 7.45 -14.68
CA ASN A 295 23.25 6.72 -14.68
C ASN A 295 22.53 6.76 -13.32
N ALA A 296 22.91 7.66 -12.39
CA ALA A 296 22.25 7.73 -11.10
C ALA A 296 20.76 8.10 -11.23
N THR A 297 19.92 7.46 -10.43
CA THR A 297 18.46 7.64 -10.45
C THR A 297 17.99 8.48 -9.26
N GLY A 298 16.74 8.93 -9.28
CA GLY A 298 16.10 9.41 -8.04
C GLY A 298 15.97 8.29 -7.00
N CYS A 299 15.79 8.67 -5.72
CA CYS A 299 15.59 7.72 -4.63
C CYS A 299 14.40 6.79 -4.93
N PRO A 300 14.58 5.46 -4.92
CA PRO A 300 13.55 4.49 -5.26
C PRO A 300 12.62 4.16 -4.08
N LEU A 301 12.90 4.67 -2.88
CA LEU A 301 12.16 4.37 -1.66
C LEU A 301 11.03 5.39 -1.46
N ARG A 302 9.87 4.93 -0.99
CA ARG A 302 8.75 5.78 -0.56
C ARG A 302 8.59 5.67 0.95
N ILE A 303 8.62 6.79 1.67
CA ILE A 303 8.41 6.81 3.13
C ILE A 303 7.03 7.29 3.47
N PHE A 304 6.33 6.49 4.28
CA PHE A 304 5.06 6.83 4.88
C PHE A 304 5.35 7.33 6.30
N ASP A 305 5.24 8.64 6.55
CA ASP A 305 5.56 9.17 7.87
C ASP A 305 4.51 8.73 8.92
N SER A 306 5.00 8.16 10.01
CA SER A 306 4.20 7.74 11.15
C SER A 306 4.72 8.45 12.41
N SER A 307 4.30 9.69 12.62
CA SER A 307 4.50 10.40 13.89
C SER A 307 3.37 11.39 14.12
N GLU A 308 2.29 10.91 14.74
CA GLU A 308 1.38 11.72 15.55
C GLU A 308 0.48 10.72 16.30
N ASP A 309 0.87 10.32 17.52
CA ASP A 309 -0.05 9.78 18.52
C ASP A 309 0.52 10.08 19.92
N ALA A 310 -0.37 10.46 20.84
CA ALA A 310 -0.20 10.61 22.31
C ALA A 310 0.24 11.98 22.88
N ASN A 311 -0.58 13.03 22.69
CA ASN A 311 -1.31 13.71 23.77
C ASN A 311 -2.02 14.95 23.22
N GLY A 312 -3.32 15.06 23.48
CA GLY A 312 -4.03 16.30 23.24
C GLY A 312 -3.50 17.40 24.16
N ASN A 313 -2.88 18.44 23.59
CA ASN A 313 -3.38 19.80 23.77
C ASN A 313 -2.60 20.80 22.90
N THR A 314 -3.39 21.66 22.27
CA THR A 314 -3.13 23.09 22.01
C THR A 314 -1.99 23.53 21.10
N ASN A 315 -2.47 24.29 20.12
CA ASN A 315 -1.93 25.56 19.64
C ASN A 315 -0.86 25.48 18.56
N GLY A 316 -1.34 25.79 17.35
CA GLY A 316 -0.49 26.05 16.20
C GLY A 316 0.50 27.17 16.45
N ASN A 317 1.73 26.93 16.01
CA ASN A 317 2.65 28.01 15.71
C ASN A 317 2.61 28.26 14.20
N LYS A 318 1.90 29.34 13.87
CA LYS A 318 2.04 30.13 12.65
C LYS A 318 3.52 30.28 12.32
N ARG A 319 3.92 30.00 11.07
CA ARG A 319 5.12 30.65 10.52
C ARG A 319 4.77 32.13 10.35
N LYS A 320 5.47 32.97 11.10
CA LYS A 320 5.50 34.42 10.89
C LYS A 320 6.19 34.69 9.55
N ALA A 321 5.56 35.55 8.78
CA ALA A 321 6.19 36.32 7.73
C ALA A 321 7.30 37.18 8.34
N GLU A 322 8.40 37.32 7.60
CA GLU A 322 9.45 38.28 7.92
C GLU A 322 8.92 39.71 7.79
N ASP A 323 9.41 40.54 8.69
CA ASP A 323 8.94 41.86 9.04
C ASP A 323 9.24 42.93 7.97
N LEU A 324 8.28 43.83 7.76
CA LEU A 324 8.54 45.24 7.52
C LEU A 324 7.74 46.06 8.55
N ASP A 325 8.51 46.56 9.52
CA ASP A 325 8.40 47.82 10.26
C ASP A 325 7.15 48.22 11.08
N GLY A 326 7.46 48.59 12.33
CA GLY A 326 6.69 49.47 13.21
C GLY A 326 5.71 48.75 14.13
N GLY A 327 5.84 48.71 15.45
CA GLY A 327 6.60 49.53 16.37
C GLY A 327 5.86 49.47 17.71
N ASP A 328 6.63 49.32 18.78
CA ASP A 328 6.32 49.68 20.17
C ASP A 328 5.37 48.82 21.01
N GLY A 329 5.98 48.23 22.05
CA GLY A 329 5.48 48.41 23.41
C GLY A 329 4.95 47.16 24.11
N ALA A 330 5.84 46.52 24.88
CA ALA A 330 5.65 46.14 26.30
C ALA A 330 4.25 45.66 26.76
N THR A 331 4.02 44.54 27.45
CA THR A 331 4.83 43.67 28.31
C THR A 331 3.93 42.47 28.62
N ASN A 332 4.46 41.26 28.67
CA ASN A 332 3.75 40.12 29.26
C ASN A 332 4.04 40.09 30.77
N PRO A 333 3.00 39.98 31.61
CA PRO A 333 3.10 39.00 32.69
C PRO A 333 1.82 38.18 32.90
N GLN A 334 1.98 36.86 32.73
CA GLN A 334 1.52 35.75 33.59
C GLN A 334 0.10 35.77 34.20
N ASN A 335 -0.63 34.69 33.88
CA ASN A 335 -1.58 33.95 34.73
C ASN A 335 -2.82 34.67 35.33
N LYS A 336 -3.99 34.43 34.72
CA LYS A 336 -5.23 33.97 35.38
C LYS A 336 -6.31 33.64 34.36
N MET A 337 -6.91 32.44 34.46
CA MET A 337 -8.10 32.05 33.71
C MET A 337 -9.25 33.04 34.00
N ALA A 338 -9.69 33.79 32.99
CA ALA A 338 -10.93 34.55 33.04
C ALA A 338 -12.02 33.81 32.26
N LYS A 339 -13.13 33.50 32.94
CA LYS A 339 -14.38 33.04 32.32
C LYS A 339 -14.76 33.99 31.19
N ARG A 340 -14.98 33.47 29.98
CA ARG A 340 -15.46 34.28 28.85
C ARG A 340 -16.90 34.71 29.10
N THR A 341 -17.12 35.98 29.37
CA THR A 341 -18.44 36.62 29.31
C THR A 341 -18.82 36.86 27.84
N PRO A 342 -20.08 36.71 27.43
CA PRO A 342 -20.51 37.04 26.07
C PRO A 342 -20.35 38.53 25.74
N PRO A 343 -20.25 38.90 24.45
CA PRO A 343 -20.21 40.29 24.02
C PRO A 343 -21.44 41.09 24.47
N ASP A 344 -21.28 42.40 24.66
CA ASP A 344 -22.39 43.30 25.01
C ASP A 344 -23.52 43.23 23.97
N GLY A 345 -24.75 43.03 24.45
CA GLY A 345 -25.94 42.82 23.63
C GLY A 345 -26.26 41.35 23.31
N TYR A 346 -25.41 40.40 23.68
CA TYR A 346 -25.75 38.97 23.55
C TYR A 346 -26.79 38.55 24.60
N ILE A 347 -27.95 38.11 24.12
CA ILE A 347 -29.03 37.57 24.96
C ILE A 347 -29.15 36.07 24.71
N CYS A 348 -29.07 35.27 25.78
CA CYS A 348 -29.20 33.82 25.69
C CYS A 348 -30.55 33.44 25.05
N ARG A 349 -30.51 32.67 23.95
CA ARG A 349 -31.74 32.33 23.21
C ARG A 349 -32.69 31.40 23.99
N LYS A 350 -32.20 30.72 25.03
CA LYS A 350 -32.96 29.76 25.85
C LYS A 350 -33.72 30.44 27.00
N CYS A 351 -33.05 31.23 27.84
CA CYS A 351 -33.69 31.90 28.99
C CYS A 351 -33.93 33.41 28.81
N LYS A 352 -33.51 33.99 27.68
CA LYS A 352 -33.66 35.42 27.34
C LYS A 352 -32.96 36.40 28.30
N LYS A 353 -32.00 35.93 29.10
CA LYS A 353 -31.16 36.78 29.96
C LYS A 353 -29.77 37.01 29.32
N PRO A 354 -29.18 38.21 29.42
CA PRO A 354 -27.81 38.48 28.97
C PRO A 354 -26.77 37.92 29.96
N GLY A 355 -25.49 37.91 29.56
CA GLY A 355 -24.35 37.64 30.47
C GLY A 355 -23.82 36.20 30.52
N HIS A 356 -24.42 35.25 29.81
CA HIS A 356 -23.88 33.88 29.63
C HIS A 356 -24.20 33.34 28.23
N PHE A 357 -23.39 32.41 27.72
CA PHE A 357 -23.65 31.76 26.43
C PHE A 357 -24.76 30.71 26.55
N LEU A 358 -25.44 30.42 25.43
CA LEU A 358 -26.52 29.41 25.36
C LEU A 358 -26.15 28.05 25.97
N ARG A 359 -24.87 27.64 25.86
CA ARG A 359 -24.35 26.37 26.36
C ARG A 359 -24.20 26.33 27.89
N ASP A 360 -24.12 27.49 28.53
CA ASP A 360 -23.89 27.63 29.98
C ASP A 360 -25.17 28.03 30.73
N CYS A 361 -26.33 27.86 30.08
CA CYS A 361 -27.63 28.26 30.61
C CYS A 361 -28.13 27.25 31.65
N THR A 362 -28.15 27.66 32.92
CA THR A 362 -28.54 26.82 34.08
C THR A 362 -30.05 26.74 34.31
N ASP A 363 -30.84 27.58 33.63
CA ASP A 363 -32.31 27.55 33.70
C ASP A 363 -32.84 26.45 32.76
N ALA A 364 -32.78 25.20 33.22
CA ALA A 364 -33.36 24.05 32.56
C ALA A 364 -34.68 23.65 33.25
N GLU A 365 -35.79 24.29 32.85
CA GLU A 365 -37.12 23.75 33.11
C GLU A 365 -37.74 23.15 31.83
N LYS A 366 -38.47 22.06 32.06
CA LYS A 366 -38.85 20.98 31.15
C LYS A 366 -39.62 21.44 29.91
N GLU A 367 -39.22 21.00 28.71
CA GLU A 367 -40.14 20.98 27.57
C GLU A 367 -41.29 19.98 27.82
N PRO A 368 -42.53 20.30 27.41
CA PRO A 368 -43.67 19.41 27.61
C PRO A 368 -43.49 18.09 26.83
N SER A 369 -43.83 16.98 27.50
CA SER A 369 -43.65 15.62 26.98
C SER A 369 -44.57 15.28 25.79
N THR A 370 -45.56 16.13 25.50
CA THR A 370 -46.53 15.97 24.41
C THR A 370 -46.53 17.17 23.46
N PRO A 371 -46.67 16.95 22.14
CA PRO A 371 -46.73 18.02 21.16
C PRO A 371 -48.04 18.83 21.23
N PRO A 372 -48.07 20.07 20.69
CA PRO A 372 -49.27 20.89 20.65
C PRO A 372 -50.44 20.24 19.90
N GLU A 373 -51.66 20.64 20.26
CA GLU A 373 -52.90 20.17 19.65
C GLU A 373 -52.90 20.49 18.13
N GLY A 374 -53.11 19.47 17.30
CA GLY A 374 -53.02 19.56 15.83
C GLY A 374 -51.68 19.11 15.22
N TYR A 375 -50.66 18.81 16.03
CA TYR A 375 -49.44 18.20 15.53
C TYR A 375 -49.65 16.74 15.10
N MET A 376 -49.38 16.45 13.82
CA MET A 376 -49.45 15.12 13.23
C MET A 376 -48.05 14.59 12.95
N CYS A 377 -47.71 13.42 13.51
CA CYS A 377 -46.42 12.79 13.28
C CYS A 377 -46.22 12.52 11.79
N LYS A 378 -45.12 13.01 11.18
CA LYS A 378 -44.93 12.86 9.73
C LYS A 378 -44.63 11.42 9.28
N ILE A 379 -44.25 10.54 10.22
CA ILE A 379 -43.91 9.13 9.98
C ILE A 379 -45.18 8.27 9.93
N CYS A 380 -45.90 8.14 11.05
CA CYS A 380 -47.10 7.29 11.12
C CYS A 380 -48.43 8.02 10.90
N LYS A 381 -48.40 9.36 10.75
CA LYS A 381 -49.59 10.20 10.61
C LYS A 381 -50.57 10.14 11.79
N ASN A 382 -50.12 9.72 12.99
CA ASN A 382 -50.93 9.76 14.21
C ASN A 382 -50.56 10.96 15.11
N PRO A 383 -51.53 11.58 15.82
CA PRO A 383 -51.28 12.68 16.76
C PRO A 383 -50.74 12.17 18.12
N GLY A 384 -50.37 13.10 19.02
CA GLY A 384 -50.11 12.80 20.44
C GLY A 384 -48.66 12.47 20.83
N HIS A 385 -47.73 12.40 19.88
CA HIS A 385 -46.30 12.22 20.15
C HIS A 385 -45.44 12.98 19.14
N TRP A 386 -44.28 13.46 19.56
CA TRP A 386 -43.30 14.06 18.64
C TRP A 386 -42.75 13.01 17.67
N ILE A 387 -42.46 13.40 16.42
CA ILE A 387 -41.89 12.51 15.39
C ILE A 387 -40.67 11.70 15.87
N GLN A 388 -39.91 12.25 16.82
CA GLN A 388 -38.74 11.59 17.41
C GLN A 388 -39.08 10.36 18.26
N ARG A 389 -40.29 10.30 18.83
CA ARG A 389 -40.81 9.24 19.71
C ARG A 389 -41.93 8.42 19.04
N CYS A 390 -41.94 8.37 17.71
CA CYS A 390 -42.96 7.64 16.97
C CYS A 390 -42.82 6.12 17.18
N PRO A 391 -43.85 5.42 17.68
CA PRO A 391 -43.78 3.98 17.97
C PRO A 391 -43.65 3.12 16.70
N GLU A 392 -44.04 3.65 15.54
CA GLU A 392 -43.85 3.01 14.23
C GLU A 392 -42.58 3.48 13.50
N ARG A 393 -41.71 4.22 14.21
CA ARG A 393 -40.39 4.59 13.68
C ARG A 393 -39.52 3.34 13.63
N VAL A 394 -39.67 2.55 12.56
CA VAL A 394 -38.68 1.54 12.19
C VAL A 394 -37.36 2.29 11.95
N SER A 395 -36.34 1.86 12.67
CA SER A 395 -35.10 2.58 12.96
C SER A 395 -34.31 2.98 11.70
N ILE A 396 -34.61 4.17 11.19
CA ILE A 396 -33.66 4.99 10.44
C ILE A 396 -33.41 6.23 11.30
N THR A 397 -32.26 6.25 11.99
CA THR A 397 -31.42 7.45 12.20
C THR A 397 -30.22 7.11 13.10
N TYR A 398 -29.04 7.45 12.59
CA TYR A 398 -27.86 7.89 13.32
C TYR A 398 -28.19 8.92 14.42
N ILE A 399 -27.51 8.88 15.57
CA ILE A 399 -27.05 10.08 16.29
C ILE A 399 -25.59 9.87 16.74
N GLU A 400 -24.87 10.98 16.68
CA GLU A 400 -23.47 11.29 16.91
C GLU A 400 -22.95 10.99 18.33
N GLY A 401 -21.63 10.76 18.42
CA GLY A 401 -20.82 11.06 19.61
C GLY A 401 -20.61 9.89 20.58
N GLU A 402 -19.33 9.69 20.93
CA GLU A 402 -18.77 8.74 21.91
C GLU A 402 -18.50 7.32 21.35
N GLY A 403 -17.20 7.06 21.11
CA GLY A 403 -16.70 5.73 20.74
C GLY A 403 -16.75 4.77 21.92
N PRO A 404 -16.89 3.46 21.71
CA PRO A 404 -16.77 2.52 22.80
C PRO A 404 -15.29 2.15 22.96
N GLY A 405 -14.74 2.58 24.09
CA GLY A 405 -13.62 1.91 24.72
C GLY A 405 -13.97 0.47 25.07
N GLU A 406 -12.91 -0.27 25.34
CA GLU A 406 -12.93 -1.63 25.86
C GLU A 406 -13.79 -1.72 27.13
N GLY A 407 -14.68 -2.70 27.16
CA GLY A 407 -15.55 -2.95 28.30
C GLY A 407 -16.32 -4.25 28.13
N GLU A 408 -15.83 -5.28 28.82
CA GLU A 408 -16.54 -6.53 29.10
C GLU A 408 -17.88 -6.22 29.80
N ASN A 409 -18.97 -6.92 29.43
CA ASN A 409 -19.94 -7.54 30.37
C ASN A 409 -21.20 -8.07 29.68
N GLU A 410 -21.79 -9.04 30.35
CA GLU A 410 -22.81 -10.00 29.96
C GLU A 410 -24.27 -9.45 30.02
N GLY A 411 -25.12 -9.86 29.06
CA GLY A 411 -26.61 -9.96 29.13
C GLY A 411 -27.47 -8.68 28.98
N PRO A 412 -28.79 -8.76 28.66
CA PRO A 412 -29.68 -9.94 28.64
C PRO A 412 -30.39 -10.24 27.30
N THR A 413 -31.12 -11.35 27.33
CA THR A 413 -31.73 -12.18 26.28
C THR A 413 -32.93 -11.61 25.49
N SER A 414 -33.02 -12.09 24.24
CA SER A 414 -34.21 -12.40 23.42
C SER A 414 -35.17 -11.29 22.95
N LEU A 415 -35.10 -10.96 21.65
CA LEU A 415 -36.26 -10.58 20.81
C LEU A 415 -36.23 -11.40 19.51
N ALA A 416 -37.15 -12.36 19.41
CA ALA A 416 -37.26 -13.33 18.32
C ALA A 416 -37.50 -12.64 16.96
N HIS A 417 -36.58 -12.81 16.01
CA HIS A 417 -36.81 -12.46 14.61
C HIS A 417 -37.80 -13.46 13.99
N LYS A 418 -38.76 -12.97 13.20
CA LYS A 418 -39.66 -13.83 12.40
C LYS A 418 -38.82 -14.78 11.52
N PRO A 419 -39.22 -16.06 11.35
CA PRO A 419 -38.51 -16.98 10.47
C PRO A 419 -38.52 -16.46 9.01
N PRO A 420 -37.47 -16.75 8.23
CA PRO A 420 -37.41 -16.32 6.84
C PRO A 420 -38.51 -16.98 5.99
N PRO A 421 -38.93 -16.34 4.87
CA PRO A 421 -39.86 -16.95 3.90
C PRO A 421 -39.35 -18.30 3.39
N GLU A 422 -40.26 -19.22 3.00
CA GLU A 422 -39.90 -20.56 2.49
C GLU A 422 -38.98 -20.54 1.26
N SER A 423 -39.02 -19.47 0.46
CA SER A 423 -38.17 -19.28 -0.73
C SER A 423 -36.78 -18.71 -0.43
N TYR A 424 -36.48 -18.37 0.83
CA TYR A 424 -35.20 -17.81 1.21
C TYR A 424 -34.18 -18.92 1.50
N ILE A 425 -33.06 -18.88 0.76
CA ILE A 425 -31.91 -19.76 0.96
C ILE A 425 -30.77 -18.94 1.56
N CYS A 426 -30.21 -19.41 2.67
CA CYS A 426 -29.11 -18.72 3.33
C CYS A 426 -27.86 -18.70 2.42
N HIS A 427 -27.41 -17.52 1.99
CA HIS A 427 -26.22 -17.40 1.13
C HIS A 427 -24.89 -17.77 1.81
N ALA A 428 -24.89 -18.06 3.12
CA ALA A 428 -23.68 -18.50 3.83
C ALA A 428 -23.47 -20.02 3.76
N CYS A 429 -24.52 -20.84 3.87
CA CYS A 429 -24.43 -22.32 3.85
C CYS A 429 -25.31 -22.99 2.78
N ASN A 430 -26.07 -22.19 2.02
CA ASN A 430 -27.01 -22.63 1.00
C ASN A 430 -28.16 -23.52 1.49
N GLN A 431 -28.53 -23.43 2.77
CA GLN A 431 -29.66 -24.15 3.37
C GLN A 431 -30.85 -23.19 3.66
N PRO A 432 -32.11 -23.64 3.51
CA PRO A 432 -33.29 -22.85 3.86
C PRO A 432 -33.54 -22.82 5.39
N GLY A 433 -34.52 -22.02 5.84
CA GLY A 433 -35.07 -22.11 7.21
C GLY A 433 -34.43 -21.20 8.27
N HIS A 434 -33.37 -20.44 7.96
CA HIS A 434 -32.78 -19.47 8.88
C HIS A 434 -32.22 -18.25 8.13
N TRP A 435 -32.28 -17.06 8.74
CA TRP A 435 -31.63 -15.87 8.18
C TRP A 435 -30.12 -16.03 8.18
N ILE A 436 -29.42 -15.50 7.17
CA ILE A 436 -27.95 -15.53 7.09
C ILE A 436 -27.26 -15.07 8.38
N GLN A 437 -27.88 -14.17 9.15
CA GLN A 437 -27.35 -13.66 10.41
C GLN A 437 -27.22 -14.74 11.48
N ASN A 438 -28.12 -15.73 11.45
CA ASN A 438 -28.24 -16.83 12.41
C ASN A 438 -27.72 -18.15 11.83
N CYS A 439 -26.92 -18.10 10.76
CA CYS A 439 -26.39 -19.28 10.12
C CYS A 439 -25.34 -19.96 11.01
N PRO A 440 -25.52 -21.23 11.42
CA PRO A 440 -24.60 -21.92 12.30
C PRO A 440 -23.21 -22.10 11.68
N GLU A 441 -23.11 -22.16 10.34
CA GLU A 441 -21.83 -22.22 9.60
C GLU A 441 -21.19 -20.84 9.34
N ARG A 442 -21.83 -19.74 9.75
CA ARG A 442 -21.27 -18.39 9.54
C ARG A 442 -20.12 -18.08 10.48
N ILE A 443 -20.08 -18.71 11.66
CA ILE A 443 -19.02 -18.50 12.66
C ILE A 443 -17.73 -19.25 12.25
N SER A 444 -17.84 -20.41 11.60
CA SER A 444 -16.68 -21.12 11.04
C SER A 444 -16.07 -20.35 9.86
N ARG A 445 -16.91 -19.81 8.95
CA ARG A 445 -16.44 -18.99 7.81
C ARG A 445 -15.97 -17.56 8.16
N SER A 446 -16.34 -17.01 9.33
CA SER A 446 -15.95 -15.64 9.71
C SER A 446 -14.52 -15.55 10.22
N LYS A 447 -13.97 -16.65 10.76
CA LYS A 447 -12.55 -16.75 11.13
C LYS A 447 -11.64 -16.85 9.89
N ASP A 448 -12.14 -17.41 8.79
CA ASP A 448 -11.40 -17.51 7.52
C ASP A 448 -11.44 -16.23 6.66
N LYS A 449 -12.42 -15.34 6.85
CA LYS A 449 -12.60 -14.11 6.04
C LYS A 449 -11.84 -12.87 6.49
N LYS A 450 -10.95 -13.00 7.48
CA LYS A 450 -9.96 -11.95 7.83
C LYS A 450 -8.55 -12.26 7.33
N LYS A 451 -8.38 -13.22 6.42
CA LYS A 451 -7.18 -13.27 5.56
C LYS A 451 -7.34 -12.22 4.46
N HIS A 452 -6.32 -11.39 4.31
CA HIS A 452 -6.17 -10.46 3.19
C HIS A 452 -6.60 -11.15 1.90
N GLN A 453 -7.43 -10.49 1.10
CA GLN A 453 -7.80 -10.98 -0.22
C GLN A 453 -6.51 -10.94 -1.06
N GLU A 454 -5.81 -12.06 -1.07
CA GLU A 454 -4.54 -12.23 -1.77
C GLU A 454 -4.75 -11.93 -3.25
N ILE A 455 -3.75 -11.28 -3.85
CA ILE A 455 -3.66 -10.97 -5.29
C ILE A 455 -3.94 -12.23 -6.14
N SER A 456 -3.69 -13.43 -5.59
CA SER A 456 -3.99 -14.75 -6.16
C SER A 456 -5.46 -14.98 -6.53
N ASN A 457 -6.41 -14.25 -5.93
CA ASN A 457 -7.84 -14.38 -6.26
C ASN A 457 -8.39 -13.22 -7.12
N CYS A 458 -7.52 -12.32 -7.59
CA CYS A 458 -7.94 -11.18 -8.40
C CYS A 458 -8.10 -11.56 -9.86
N TRP A 459 -9.28 -11.32 -10.45
CA TRP A 459 -9.59 -11.60 -11.86
C TRP A 459 -8.86 -10.71 -12.88
N PHE A 460 -8.17 -9.68 -12.41
CA PHE A 460 -7.57 -8.64 -13.25
C PHE A 460 -6.05 -8.50 -13.05
N CYS A 461 -5.47 -9.13 -12.02
CA CYS A 461 -4.02 -9.05 -11.81
C CYS A 461 -3.30 -10.01 -12.74
N LEU A 462 -2.39 -9.52 -13.58
CA LEU A 462 -1.61 -10.35 -14.50
C LEU A 462 -0.71 -11.38 -13.79
N ALA A 463 -0.41 -11.14 -12.51
CA ALA A 463 0.31 -12.07 -11.64
C ALA A 463 -0.55 -13.27 -11.18
N ASN A 464 -1.87 -13.21 -11.33
CA ASN A 464 -2.74 -14.36 -11.05
C ASN A 464 -2.62 -15.37 -12.21
N PRO A 465 -2.20 -16.63 -11.97
CA PRO A 465 -2.12 -17.65 -13.01
C PRO A 465 -3.46 -17.91 -13.72
N ASP A 466 -4.58 -17.73 -13.01
CA ASP A 466 -5.94 -17.99 -13.48
C ASP A 466 -6.57 -16.80 -14.23
N VAL A 467 -5.81 -15.73 -14.47
CA VAL A 467 -6.29 -14.60 -15.27
C VAL A 467 -6.55 -15.04 -16.72
N ASN A 468 -7.66 -14.58 -17.31
CA ASN A 468 -8.02 -14.88 -18.70
C ASN A 468 -7.09 -14.14 -19.69
N LYS A 469 -5.85 -14.61 -19.83
CA LYS A 469 -4.82 -14.03 -20.71
C LYS A 469 -5.27 -13.97 -22.17
N GLN A 470 -6.15 -14.87 -22.58
CA GLN A 470 -6.71 -14.92 -23.92
C GLN A 470 -7.59 -13.72 -24.30
N LEU A 471 -8.03 -12.92 -23.32
CA LEU A 471 -8.79 -11.69 -23.57
C LEU A 471 -7.91 -10.45 -23.72
N ILE A 472 -6.60 -10.55 -23.47
CA ILE A 472 -5.68 -9.41 -23.53
C ILE A 472 -5.39 -9.05 -24.98
N VAL A 473 -5.51 -7.75 -25.29
CA VAL A 473 -5.29 -7.18 -26.63
C VAL A 473 -3.95 -6.45 -26.72
N ALA A 474 -3.62 -5.64 -25.71
CA ALA A 474 -2.39 -4.84 -25.68
C ALA A 474 -1.95 -4.60 -24.23
N ILE A 475 -0.64 -4.47 -23.99
CA ILE A 475 -0.06 -4.25 -22.65
C ILE A 475 0.86 -3.02 -22.75
N GLY A 476 0.51 -1.95 -22.04
CA GLY A 476 1.36 -0.78 -21.84
C GLY A 476 2.33 -0.95 -20.67
N ASP A 477 2.92 0.16 -20.23
CA ASP A 477 3.88 0.17 -19.13
C ASP A 477 3.18 0.02 -17.77
N GLU A 478 2.00 0.64 -17.60
CA GLU A 478 1.27 0.69 -16.31
C GLU A 478 -0.21 0.27 -16.42
N ALA A 479 -0.75 0.12 -17.63
CA ALA A 479 -2.09 -0.38 -17.87
C ALA A 479 -2.12 -1.33 -19.08
N TYR A 480 -3.14 -2.18 -19.16
CA TYR A 480 -3.37 -3.07 -20.30
C TYR A 480 -4.82 -3.00 -20.78
N LEU A 481 -5.02 -3.39 -22.04
CA LEU A 481 -6.29 -3.41 -22.74
C LEU A 481 -6.73 -4.85 -22.91
N ALA A 482 -7.98 -5.16 -22.54
CA ALA A 482 -8.57 -6.49 -22.71
C ALA A 482 -10.02 -6.42 -23.21
N MET A 483 -10.48 -7.47 -23.88
CA MET A 483 -11.89 -7.69 -24.19
C MET A 483 -12.67 -7.95 -22.89
N ALA A 484 -13.88 -7.41 -22.78
CA ALA A 484 -14.75 -7.68 -21.64
C ALA A 484 -15.37 -9.08 -21.74
N LYS A 485 -15.17 -9.91 -20.72
CA LYS A 485 -15.90 -11.19 -20.58
C LYS A 485 -17.40 -10.91 -20.49
N GLY A 486 -18.18 -11.52 -21.37
CA GLY A 486 -19.61 -11.24 -21.48
C GLY A 486 -19.92 -9.81 -21.92
N GLY A 487 -19.20 -9.32 -22.94
CA GLY A 487 -19.38 -7.98 -23.51
C GLY A 487 -20.83 -7.66 -23.87
N LEU A 488 -21.25 -6.42 -23.60
CA LEU A 488 -22.60 -5.90 -23.87
C LEU A 488 -22.98 -5.91 -25.36
N VAL A 489 -22.03 -5.60 -26.24
CA VAL A 489 -22.21 -5.57 -27.69
C VAL A 489 -21.53 -6.78 -28.31
N ALA A 490 -22.19 -7.43 -29.26
CA ALA A 490 -21.59 -8.51 -30.06
C ALA A 490 -21.14 -7.97 -31.41
N ASP A 491 -20.19 -8.65 -32.06
CA ASP A 491 -19.91 -8.39 -33.47
C ASP A 491 -21.03 -8.91 -34.38
N ASN A 492 -21.02 -8.48 -35.63
CA ASN A 492 -22.01 -8.87 -36.64
C ASN A 492 -22.02 -10.39 -36.95
N ASN A 493 -21.03 -11.17 -36.48
CA ASN A 493 -20.89 -12.58 -36.82
C ASN A 493 -21.44 -13.52 -35.74
N ASN A 494 -21.69 -13.02 -34.52
CA ASN A 494 -22.03 -13.84 -33.35
C ASN A 494 -23.41 -13.53 -32.74
N SER A 495 -24.26 -12.69 -33.36
CA SER A 495 -25.64 -12.49 -32.90
C SER A 495 -26.62 -13.39 -33.64
N SER A 496 -27.17 -14.40 -32.96
CA SER A 496 -28.30 -15.19 -33.46
C SER A 496 -29.65 -14.48 -33.32
N ASP A 497 -29.68 -13.27 -32.76
CA ASP A 497 -30.89 -12.49 -32.47
C ASP A 497 -30.94 -11.23 -33.35
N GLU A 498 -31.69 -11.33 -34.45
CA GLU A 498 -31.89 -10.29 -35.48
C GLU A 498 -32.45 -8.96 -34.90
N SER A 499 -32.95 -8.98 -33.66
CA SER A 499 -33.52 -7.82 -32.96
C SER A 499 -32.54 -7.02 -32.09
N THR A 500 -31.29 -7.49 -31.97
CA THR A 500 -30.30 -6.93 -31.05
C THR A 500 -29.27 -6.09 -31.82
N TYR A 501 -28.97 -4.87 -31.36
CA TYR A 501 -27.92 -4.03 -31.93
C TYR A 501 -26.57 -4.79 -31.98
N THR A 502 -25.97 -4.85 -33.16
CA THR A 502 -24.62 -5.39 -33.37
C THR A 502 -23.62 -4.28 -33.62
N SER A 503 -22.41 -4.46 -33.10
CA SER A 503 -21.32 -3.50 -33.28
C SER A 503 -20.58 -3.81 -34.58
N PRO A 504 -20.32 -2.80 -35.43
CA PRO A 504 -19.50 -2.95 -36.63
C PRO A 504 -18.01 -3.16 -36.32
N ILE A 505 -17.60 -3.01 -35.05
CA ILE A 505 -16.23 -3.23 -34.61
C ILE A 505 -15.95 -4.74 -34.54
N PRO A 506 -14.88 -5.25 -35.17
CA PRO A 506 -14.49 -6.65 -35.07
C PRO A 506 -14.36 -7.11 -33.61
N GLY A 507 -14.97 -8.25 -33.25
CA GLY A 507 -15.02 -8.74 -31.87
C GLY A 507 -16.02 -8.00 -30.95
N GLY A 508 -16.75 -6.99 -31.44
CA GLY A 508 -17.83 -6.29 -30.74
C GLY A 508 -17.36 -4.99 -30.09
N GLY A 509 -16.12 -4.94 -29.62
CA GLY A 509 -15.48 -3.72 -29.12
C GLY A 509 -15.87 -3.30 -27.69
N HIS A 510 -16.51 -4.15 -26.89
CA HIS A 510 -16.62 -3.89 -25.45
C HIS A 510 -15.29 -4.21 -24.77
N MET A 511 -14.57 -3.18 -24.34
CA MET A 511 -13.21 -3.29 -23.79
C MET A 511 -13.15 -2.95 -22.30
N LEU A 512 -12.07 -3.37 -21.67
CA LEU A 512 -11.63 -2.95 -20.34
C LEU A 512 -10.23 -2.34 -20.44
N ILE A 513 -10.04 -1.16 -19.85
CA ILE A 513 -8.70 -0.61 -19.57
C ILE A 513 -8.42 -0.85 -18.10
N ILE A 514 -7.35 -1.59 -17.81
CA ILE A 514 -7.09 -2.15 -16.49
C ILE A 514 -5.65 -1.79 -16.09
N PRO A 515 -5.41 -1.20 -14.91
CA PRO A 515 -4.07 -1.04 -14.38
C PRO A 515 -3.34 -2.37 -14.23
N ILE A 516 -2.02 -2.39 -14.42
CA ILE A 516 -1.23 -3.59 -14.16
C ILE A 516 -1.09 -3.81 -12.65
N SER A 517 -0.82 -2.74 -11.91
CA SER A 517 -0.82 -2.75 -10.45
C SER A 517 -2.24 -2.90 -9.90
N HIS A 518 -2.44 -3.68 -8.83
CA HIS A 518 -3.76 -3.80 -8.18
C HIS A 518 -4.13 -2.47 -7.53
N ILE A 519 -4.80 -1.59 -8.28
CA ILE A 519 -5.28 -0.29 -7.79
C ILE A 519 -6.77 -0.40 -7.48
N THR A 520 -7.21 0.05 -6.30
CA THR A 520 -8.62 -0.07 -5.89
C THR A 520 -9.49 1.12 -6.30
N ASN A 521 -8.88 2.23 -6.72
CA ASN A 521 -9.57 3.35 -7.35
C ASN A 521 -8.63 4.18 -8.23
N LEU A 522 -9.17 4.73 -9.32
CA LEU A 522 -8.42 5.59 -10.25
C LEU A 522 -8.52 7.08 -9.90
N ARG A 523 -8.84 7.42 -8.65
CA ARG A 523 -8.92 8.83 -8.23
C ARG A 523 -7.51 9.41 -8.17
N ASP A 524 -7.35 10.63 -8.65
CA ASP A 524 -6.11 11.39 -8.50
C ASP A 524 -5.75 11.53 -7.00
N PRO A 525 -4.63 10.96 -6.53
CA PRO A 525 -4.22 11.10 -5.14
C PRO A 525 -3.99 12.57 -4.72
N SER A 526 -3.71 13.47 -5.68
CA SER A 526 -3.46 14.89 -5.41
C SER A 526 -4.71 15.64 -4.91
N THR A 527 -5.91 15.21 -5.31
CA THR A 527 -7.17 15.82 -4.90
C THR A 527 -7.60 15.39 -3.49
N MET A 528 -6.96 14.35 -2.96
CA MET A 528 -7.22 13.75 -1.64
C MET A 528 -6.41 14.43 -0.51
N LYS A 529 -5.52 15.36 -0.86
CA LYS A 529 -4.50 15.96 0.01
C LYS A 529 -5.06 16.74 1.22
N PHE A 530 -6.34 17.11 1.19
CA PHE A 530 -6.95 17.99 2.21
C PHE A 530 -7.86 17.27 3.22
N LEU A 531 -7.93 15.94 3.21
CA LEU A 531 -9.09 15.24 3.78
C LEU A 531 -8.79 14.04 4.68
N THR A 532 -7.61 13.95 5.28
CA THR A 532 -7.40 13.41 6.64
C THR A 532 -5.92 13.16 6.90
N ASP A 533 -5.53 13.32 8.17
CA ASP A 533 -4.21 13.01 8.73
C ASP A 533 -3.84 11.50 8.69
N LYS A 534 -4.66 10.65 8.04
CA LYS A 534 -4.43 9.20 7.86
C LYS A 534 -4.89 8.74 6.46
N PRO A 535 -4.04 8.80 5.41
CA PRO A 535 -4.42 8.52 4.02
C PRO A 535 -4.68 7.03 3.69
N ARG A 536 -4.65 6.14 4.69
CA ARG A 536 -4.61 4.66 4.50
C ARG A 536 -5.86 4.04 3.88
N HIS A 537 -6.94 4.80 3.70
CA HIS A 537 -8.22 4.24 3.27
C HIS A 537 -8.62 4.56 1.83
N PHE A 538 -7.88 5.41 1.11
CA PHE A 538 -8.43 5.94 -0.15
C PHE A 538 -7.53 5.96 -1.38
N ALA A 539 -6.22 5.79 -1.29
CA ALA A 539 -5.38 5.60 -2.47
C ALA A 539 -4.25 4.62 -2.13
N ASN A 540 -4.23 3.47 -2.79
CA ASN A 540 -3.13 2.49 -2.68
C ASN A 540 -2.02 2.74 -3.71
N ILE A 541 -2.05 3.91 -4.36
CA ILE A 541 -1.09 4.33 -5.37
C ILE A 541 -0.62 5.77 -5.09
N SER A 542 0.68 6.02 -5.28
CA SER A 542 1.27 7.36 -5.19
C SER A 542 0.78 8.26 -6.33
N THR A 543 0.88 9.58 -6.18
CA THR A 543 0.61 10.54 -7.26
C THR A 543 1.42 10.26 -8.53
N GLU A 544 2.71 9.89 -8.42
CA GLU A 544 3.55 9.65 -9.61
C GLU A 544 3.11 8.38 -10.36
N ALA A 545 2.99 7.24 -9.65
CA ALA A 545 2.51 6.00 -10.27
C ALA A 545 1.06 6.12 -10.79
N TRP A 546 0.21 6.92 -10.12
CA TRP A 546 -1.11 7.24 -10.65
C TRP A 546 -0.99 8.04 -11.95
N SER A 547 -0.09 9.03 -12.01
CA SER A 547 0.16 9.82 -13.22
C SER A 547 0.64 8.94 -14.38
N ASP A 548 1.56 8.01 -14.12
CA ASP A 548 2.09 7.09 -15.14
C ASP A 548 0.98 6.13 -15.64
N CYS A 549 0.23 5.53 -14.72
CA CYS A 549 -0.94 4.72 -15.06
C CYS A 549 -2.01 5.52 -15.83
N ASN A 550 -2.29 6.75 -15.40
CA ASN A 550 -3.25 7.62 -16.05
C ASN A 550 -2.79 8.09 -17.45
N ASN A 551 -1.47 8.20 -17.68
CA ASN A 551 -0.91 8.46 -19.01
C ASN A 551 -1.22 7.31 -19.97
N ASP A 552 -1.00 6.06 -19.55
CA ASP A 552 -1.35 4.90 -20.39
C ASP A 552 -2.86 4.76 -20.59
N ILE A 553 -3.67 4.94 -19.54
CA ILE A 553 -5.12 5.00 -19.66
C ILE A 553 -5.53 6.05 -20.70
N SER A 554 -4.94 7.24 -20.68
CA SER A 554 -5.23 8.32 -21.62
C SER A 554 -4.83 7.97 -23.06
N ARG A 555 -3.69 7.31 -23.25
CA ARG A 555 -3.23 6.82 -24.56
C ARG A 555 -4.18 5.73 -25.09
N PHE A 556 -4.63 4.80 -24.25
CA PHE A 556 -5.63 3.79 -24.64
C PHE A 556 -6.97 4.42 -24.99
N LYS A 557 -7.48 5.36 -24.19
CA LYS A 557 -8.72 6.10 -24.50
C LYS A 557 -8.63 6.78 -25.87
N LYS A 558 -7.50 7.43 -26.16
CA LYS A 558 -7.25 8.07 -27.46
C LYS A 558 -7.22 7.04 -28.60
N ALA A 559 -6.42 5.99 -28.46
CA ALA A 559 -6.30 4.93 -29.47
C ALA A 559 -7.64 4.22 -29.76
N LEU A 560 -8.43 3.93 -28.72
CA LEU A 560 -9.77 3.34 -28.87
C LEU A 560 -10.73 4.30 -29.56
N THR A 561 -10.65 5.60 -29.27
CA THR A 561 -11.48 6.62 -29.93
C THR A 561 -11.17 6.68 -31.44
N GLU A 562 -9.89 6.68 -31.81
CA GLU A 562 -9.45 6.67 -33.22
C GLU A 562 -9.80 5.35 -33.93
N CYS A 563 -9.65 4.22 -33.24
CA CYS A 563 -10.04 2.91 -33.75
C CYS A 563 -11.56 2.81 -33.99
N PHE A 564 -12.38 3.19 -33.01
CA PHE A 564 -13.83 3.07 -33.10
C PHE A 564 -14.41 4.00 -34.17
N ALA A 565 -13.81 5.17 -34.36
CA ALA A 565 -14.21 6.12 -35.40
C ALA A 565 -14.09 5.52 -36.83
N LYS A 566 -13.14 4.60 -37.06
CA LYS A 566 -13.02 3.86 -38.33
C LYS A 566 -14.24 2.97 -38.63
N PHE A 567 -14.99 2.60 -37.59
CA PHE A 567 -16.17 1.75 -37.67
C PHE A 567 -17.46 2.54 -37.37
N ASP A 568 -17.48 3.86 -37.60
CA ASP A 568 -18.63 4.74 -37.36
C ASP A 568 -19.17 4.66 -35.92
N CYS A 569 -18.29 4.35 -34.97
CA CYS A 569 -18.60 4.21 -33.56
C CYS A 569 -17.84 5.25 -32.73
N ALA A 570 -18.38 5.54 -31.54
CA ALA A 570 -17.70 6.34 -30.54
C ALA A 570 -17.71 5.61 -29.19
N PRO A 571 -16.61 5.63 -28.43
CA PRO A 571 -16.54 4.97 -27.13
C PRO A 571 -17.26 5.79 -26.05
N VAL A 572 -17.97 5.08 -25.16
CA VAL A 572 -18.40 5.57 -23.85
C VAL A 572 -17.49 4.93 -22.81
N PHE A 573 -16.80 5.74 -22.01
CA PHE A 573 -15.91 5.26 -20.95
C PHE A 573 -16.59 5.43 -19.61
N PHE A 574 -16.58 4.42 -18.74
CA PHE A 574 -17.10 4.59 -17.38
C PHE A 574 -16.39 3.72 -16.37
N ASP A 575 -16.32 4.22 -15.14
CA ASP A 575 -15.73 3.54 -13.99
C ASP A 575 -16.53 3.82 -12.71
N ILE A 576 -16.44 2.88 -11.77
CA ILE A 576 -17.08 2.97 -10.46
C ILE A 576 -16.03 2.71 -9.39
N CYS A 577 -15.91 3.68 -8.49
CA CYS A 577 -15.08 3.57 -7.30
C CYS A 577 -15.97 3.44 -6.06
N ARG A 578 -15.70 2.42 -5.24
CA ARG A 578 -16.24 2.29 -3.87
C ARG A 578 -15.09 2.13 -2.88
N ASN A 579 -15.01 3.05 -1.92
CA ASN A 579 -13.96 3.09 -0.90
C ASN A 579 -13.92 1.86 0.03
N ALA A 580 -14.94 0.99 0.01
CA ALA A 580 -15.05 -0.19 0.87
C ALA A 580 -14.70 -1.52 0.19
N ASN A 581 -14.46 -1.53 -1.13
CA ASN A 581 -14.23 -2.76 -1.88
C ASN A 581 -12.75 -2.86 -2.28
N HIS A 582 -12.08 -3.96 -1.93
CA HIS A 582 -10.71 -4.28 -2.38
C HIS A 582 -10.66 -4.74 -3.86
N GLN A 583 -11.61 -4.29 -4.69
CA GLN A 583 -11.73 -4.67 -6.09
C GLN A 583 -10.71 -3.91 -6.93
N HIS A 584 -10.05 -4.62 -7.85
CA HIS A 584 -9.15 -4.01 -8.82
C HIS A 584 -9.96 -3.16 -9.80
N SER A 585 -9.60 -1.87 -9.88
CA SER A 585 -10.23 -0.89 -10.75
C SER A 585 -10.09 -1.25 -12.21
N HIS A 586 -11.10 -0.90 -12.99
CA HIS A 586 -11.07 -0.98 -14.44
C HIS A 586 -12.01 0.08 -15.01
N ILE A 587 -11.69 0.57 -16.20
CA ILE A 587 -12.58 1.43 -16.99
C ILE A 587 -13.23 0.54 -18.05
N GLN A 588 -14.56 0.52 -18.07
CA GLN A 588 -15.30 -0.13 -19.15
C GLN A 588 -15.43 0.80 -20.35
N VAL A 589 -15.34 0.23 -21.53
CA VAL A 589 -15.46 0.94 -22.81
C VAL A 589 -16.52 0.24 -23.63
N VAL A 590 -17.58 0.96 -24.00
CA VAL A 590 -18.66 0.43 -24.83
C VAL A 590 -18.84 1.31 -26.05
N PRO A 591 -18.81 0.74 -27.27
CA PRO A 591 -19.06 1.51 -28.48
C PRO A 591 -20.55 1.80 -28.63
N ILE A 592 -20.85 3.02 -29.06
CA ILE A 592 -22.16 3.42 -29.55
C ILE A 592 -22.03 3.95 -30.99
N PRO A 593 -23.08 3.86 -31.82
CA PRO A 593 -23.07 4.50 -33.14
C PRO A 593 -22.79 5.99 -33.02
N ILE A 594 -21.95 6.53 -33.90
CA ILE A 594 -21.61 7.95 -33.89
C ILE A 594 -22.83 8.84 -34.12
N SER A 595 -23.84 8.34 -34.84
CA SER A 595 -25.13 9.00 -35.06
C SER A 595 -25.90 9.27 -33.75
N LYS A 596 -25.68 8.45 -32.72
CA LYS A 596 -26.34 8.56 -31.41
C LYS A 596 -25.53 9.35 -30.37
N LYS A 597 -24.36 9.87 -30.75
CA LYS A 597 -23.42 10.60 -29.86
C LYS A 597 -24.06 11.79 -29.13
N GLN A 598 -24.99 12.51 -29.77
CA GLN A 598 -25.63 13.70 -29.16
C GLN A 598 -26.77 13.36 -28.19
N GLU A 599 -27.35 12.15 -28.29
CA GLU A 599 -28.49 11.74 -27.49
C GLU A 599 -28.10 11.12 -26.14
N ILE A 600 -26.88 10.55 -26.08
CA ILE A 600 -26.45 9.71 -24.95
C ILE A 600 -26.44 10.45 -23.61
N ARG A 601 -26.06 11.73 -23.58
CA ARG A 601 -26.03 12.53 -22.34
C ARG A 601 -27.40 12.72 -21.73
N GLN A 602 -28.36 13.13 -22.56
CA GLN A 602 -29.74 13.31 -22.12
C GLN A 602 -30.34 11.99 -21.65
N PHE A 603 -29.96 10.87 -22.30
CA PHE A 603 -30.39 9.55 -21.89
C PHE A 603 -29.82 9.14 -20.52
N PHE A 604 -28.52 9.34 -20.27
CA PHE A 604 -27.92 9.12 -18.95
C PHE A 604 -28.61 9.94 -17.86
N GLN A 605 -28.87 11.22 -18.12
CA GLN A 605 -29.57 12.10 -17.17
C GLN A 605 -31.02 11.65 -16.91
N LYS A 606 -31.72 11.18 -17.95
CA LYS A 606 -33.08 10.65 -17.83
C LYS A 606 -33.10 9.41 -16.93
N ILE A 607 -32.30 8.39 -17.22
CA ILE A 607 -32.26 7.16 -16.41
C ILE A 607 -31.79 7.47 -14.99
N ALA A 608 -30.80 8.35 -14.84
CA ALA A 608 -30.35 8.77 -13.51
C ALA A 608 -31.48 9.43 -12.71
N LYS A 609 -32.28 10.31 -13.32
CA LYS A 609 -33.43 10.92 -12.67
C LYS A 609 -34.48 9.88 -12.26
N ASP A 610 -34.79 8.94 -13.14
CA ASP A 610 -35.78 7.88 -12.88
C ASP A 610 -35.33 6.97 -11.72
N GLU A 611 -34.02 6.75 -11.57
CA GLU A 611 -33.41 5.93 -10.50
C GLU A 611 -32.93 6.74 -9.29
N SER A 612 -33.27 8.04 -9.21
CA SER A 612 -32.84 8.95 -8.14
C SER A 612 -31.31 9.05 -7.96
N VAL A 613 -30.56 8.84 -9.05
CA VAL A 613 -29.11 9.05 -9.16
C VAL A 613 -28.85 10.50 -9.56
N ILE A 614 -27.96 11.17 -8.82
CA ILE A 614 -27.59 12.56 -9.09
C ILE A 614 -26.31 12.57 -9.94
N LEU A 615 -26.45 12.93 -11.23
CA LEU A 615 -25.33 13.18 -12.14
C LEU A 615 -25.10 14.69 -12.29
N LYS A 616 -23.84 15.12 -12.17
CA LYS A 616 -23.45 16.52 -12.34
C LYS A 616 -22.25 16.64 -13.28
N GLN A 617 -22.18 17.78 -13.98
CA GLN A 617 -20.95 18.33 -14.56
C GLN A 617 -20.30 19.19 -13.46
N ASP A 618 -18.98 19.15 -13.36
CA ASP A 618 -18.16 19.82 -12.33
C ASP A 618 -18.30 19.28 -10.90
N PHE A 619 -17.13 19.16 -10.25
CA PHE A 619 -16.95 18.36 -9.05
C PHE A 619 -16.24 19.16 -7.95
N HIS A 620 -16.80 19.13 -6.73
CA HIS A 620 -16.05 19.37 -5.50
C HIS A 620 -15.77 18.01 -4.86
N GLU A 621 -14.50 17.64 -4.77
CA GLU A 621 -14.08 16.30 -4.33
C GLU A 621 -14.42 16.06 -2.87
N ASN A 622 -15.42 15.19 -2.62
CA ASN A 622 -15.57 14.55 -1.32
C ASN A 622 -14.88 13.18 -1.38
N PRO A 623 -13.68 13.05 -0.80
CA PRO A 623 -12.85 11.86 -0.91
C PRO A 623 -13.42 10.68 -0.14
N TYR A 624 -14.23 10.97 0.89
CA TYR A 624 -14.89 9.95 1.68
C TYR A 624 -15.95 9.23 0.86
N PHE A 625 -16.40 9.82 -0.25
CA PHE A 625 -17.45 9.26 -1.09
C PHE A 625 -16.78 8.48 -2.24
N GLY A 626 -17.36 7.35 -2.61
CA GLY A 626 -17.09 6.72 -3.89
C GLY A 626 -17.65 7.56 -5.03
N PHE A 627 -17.50 7.10 -6.26
CA PHE A 627 -18.09 7.77 -7.41
C PHE A 627 -18.43 6.79 -8.53
N PHE A 628 -19.38 7.19 -9.36
CA PHE A 628 -19.53 6.71 -10.73
C PHE A 628 -19.15 7.85 -11.65
N ARG A 629 -18.29 7.59 -12.62
CA ARG A 629 -17.88 8.56 -13.65
C ARG A 629 -18.16 7.96 -15.01
N VAL A 630 -18.67 8.79 -15.92
CA VAL A 630 -18.80 8.45 -17.34
C VAL A 630 -18.30 9.60 -18.21
N ASP A 631 -17.31 9.30 -19.07
CA ASP A 631 -16.85 10.17 -20.14
C ASP A 631 -17.67 9.84 -21.40
N LEU A 632 -18.43 10.81 -21.89
CA LEU A 632 -19.32 10.66 -23.04
C LEU A 632 -18.65 11.18 -24.32
N PRO A 633 -19.00 10.62 -25.49
CA PRO A 633 -18.36 11.01 -26.74
C PRO A 633 -18.80 12.37 -27.26
N ASP A 634 -19.80 13.03 -26.66
CA ASP A 634 -20.34 14.33 -27.10
C ASP A 634 -19.32 15.48 -27.06
N GLY A 635 -18.23 15.36 -26.30
CA GLY A 635 -17.17 16.36 -26.18
C GLY A 635 -17.33 17.29 -24.97
N ASP A 636 -18.38 17.11 -24.18
CA ASP A 636 -18.63 17.84 -22.95
C ASP A 636 -17.91 17.19 -21.76
N ALA A 637 -17.81 17.92 -20.64
CA ALA A 637 -17.27 17.41 -19.39
C ALA A 637 -17.97 16.10 -18.94
N PRO A 638 -17.24 15.19 -18.28
CA PRO A 638 -17.81 13.92 -17.81
C PRO A 638 -18.96 14.12 -16.82
N LEU A 639 -19.88 13.15 -16.79
CA LEU A 639 -20.91 13.10 -15.77
C LEU A 639 -20.40 12.30 -14.57
N ILE A 640 -20.57 12.85 -13.37
CA ILE A 640 -20.12 12.23 -12.13
C ILE A 640 -21.28 12.13 -11.14
N CYS A 641 -21.40 10.97 -10.49
CA CYS A 641 -22.26 10.75 -9.33
C CYS A 641 -21.38 10.46 -8.10
N GLN A 642 -21.56 11.20 -7.01
CA GLN A 642 -20.95 10.84 -5.73
C GLN A 642 -21.76 9.76 -5.03
N ILE A 643 -21.06 8.74 -4.53
CA ILE A 643 -21.64 7.60 -3.84
C ILE A 643 -21.23 7.70 -2.36
N PRO A 644 -22.11 8.15 -1.45
CA PRO A 644 -21.80 8.21 -0.03
C PRO A 644 -21.34 6.84 0.53
N PRO A 645 -20.52 6.82 1.59
CA PRO A 645 -20.20 5.59 2.31
C PRO A 645 -21.48 4.81 2.66
N ARG A 646 -21.47 3.49 2.39
CA ARG A 646 -22.58 2.57 2.65
C ARG A 646 -23.87 2.87 1.86
N ALA A 647 -23.88 3.83 0.95
CA ALA A 647 -25.00 4.03 0.05
C ALA A 647 -25.15 2.85 -0.93
N TYR A 648 -26.39 2.50 -1.22
CA TYR A 648 -26.69 1.62 -2.33
C TYR A 648 -26.45 2.38 -3.65
N PHE A 649 -25.87 1.68 -4.63
CA PHE A 649 -25.63 2.18 -5.98
C PHE A 649 -25.45 0.96 -6.88
N ASN A 650 -26.16 0.92 -8.00
CA ASN A 650 -26.09 -0.17 -8.95
C ASN A 650 -24.68 -0.24 -9.58
N LEU A 651 -23.89 -1.27 -9.26
CA LEU A 651 -22.53 -1.43 -9.83
C LEU A 651 -22.54 -1.69 -11.34
N GLN A 652 -23.70 -2.02 -11.92
CA GLN A 652 -23.87 -2.17 -13.36
C GLN A 652 -24.52 -0.92 -13.99
N PHE A 653 -24.63 0.21 -13.29
CA PHE A 653 -25.36 1.39 -13.77
C PHE A 653 -24.94 1.85 -15.18
N GLY A 654 -23.64 1.95 -15.47
CA GLY A 654 -23.16 2.32 -16.81
C GLY A 654 -23.62 1.33 -17.89
N ARG A 655 -23.45 0.03 -17.63
CA ARG A 655 -23.90 -1.06 -18.53
C ARG A 655 -25.43 -1.06 -18.68
N HIS A 656 -26.17 -0.89 -17.59
CA HIS A 656 -27.63 -0.81 -17.54
C HIS A 656 -28.16 0.31 -18.45
N VAL A 657 -27.60 1.52 -18.33
CA VAL A 657 -27.99 2.67 -19.16
C VAL A 657 -27.69 2.37 -20.63
N LEU A 658 -26.51 1.83 -20.95
CA LEU A 658 -26.11 1.54 -22.32
C LEU A 658 -26.90 0.39 -22.95
N ALA A 659 -27.26 -0.63 -22.17
CA ALA A 659 -28.13 -1.72 -22.60
C ALA A 659 -29.50 -1.18 -23.02
N LYS A 660 -30.10 -0.29 -22.22
CA LYS A 660 -31.35 0.38 -22.58
C LYS A 660 -31.20 1.30 -23.79
N PHE A 661 -30.12 2.07 -23.86
CA PHE A 661 -29.86 3.03 -24.94
C PHE A 661 -29.69 2.36 -26.31
N LEU A 662 -29.05 1.19 -26.33
CA LEU A 662 -28.84 0.40 -27.54
C LEU A 662 -29.99 -0.56 -27.83
N GLY A 663 -31.05 -0.57 -27.01
CA GLY A 663 -32.22 -1.44 -27.22
C GLY A 663 -32.00 -2.92 -26.86
N MET A 664 -31.06 -3.21 -25.95
CA MET A 664 -30.62 -4.56 -25.58
C MET A 664 -30.81 -4.88 -24.09
N PRO A 665 -32.01 -4.71 -23.50
CA PRO A 665 -32.21 -4.83 -22.05
C PRO A 665 -31.86 -6.22 -21.48
N LYS A 666 -32.02 -7.29 -22.28
CA LYS A 666 -31.65 -8.67 -21.86
C LYS A 666 -30.14 -8.85 -21.62
N ARG A 667 -29.31 -7.98 -22.20
CA ARG A 667 -27.84 -8.02 -22.10
C ARG A 667 -27.29 -7.16 -20.95
N GLU A 668 -28.18 -6.59 -20.12
CA GLU A 668 -27.79 -5.90 -18.89
C GLU A 668 -27.01 -6.83 -17.96
N ASP A 669 -27.45 -8.09 -17.81
CA ASP A 669 -26.67 -9.10 -17.09
C ASP A 669 -25.54 -9.63 -17.96
N TRP A 670 -24.30 -9.43 -17.51
CA TRP A 670 -23.11 -9.89 -18.21
C TRP A 670 -23.02 -11.40 -18.32
N LYS A 671 -23.59 -12.13 -17.36
CA LYS A 671 -23.61 -13.60 -17.39
C LYS A 671 -24.43 -14.16 -18.54
N ALA A 672 -25.45 -13.42 -18.97
CA ALA A 672 -26.26 -13.75 -20.13
C ALA A 672 -25.55 -13.47 -21.47
N CYS A 673 -24.35 -12.87 -21.43
CA CYS A 673 -23.58 -12.48 -22.61
C CYS A 673 -22.27 -13.26 -22.78
N VAL A 674 -21.96 -14.19 -21.87
CA VAL A 674 -20.70 -14.97 -21.91
C VAL A 674 -20.71 -15.85 -23.15
N LEU A 675 -19.58 -15.87 -23.86
CA LEU A 675 -19.36 -16.71 -25.03
C LEU A 675 -18.56 -17.95 -24.64
N GLU A 676 -18.58 -18.95 -25.50
CA GLU A 676 -17.64 -20.07 -25.41
C GLU A 676 -16.20 -19.58 -25.60
N GLU A 677 -15.24 -20.23 -24.96
CA GLU A 677 -13.84 -19.78 -24.92
C GLU A 677 -13.23 -19.63 -26.34
N SER A 678 -13.58 -20.52 -27.27
CA SER A 678 -13.13 -20.44 -28.66
C SER A 678 -13.62 -19.16 -29.37
N ASP A 679 -14.84 -18.73 -29.07
CA ASP A 679 -15.44 -17.53 -29.64
C ASP A 679 -14.86 -16.27 -28.99
N GLU A 680 -14.55 -16.32 -27.68
CA GLU A 680 -13.83 -15.25 -26.98
C GLU A 680 -12.43 -15.03 -27.58
N ILE A 681 -11.68 -16.11 -27.83
CA ILE A 681 -10.35 -16.05 -28.47
C ILE A 681 -10.46 -15.42 -29.86
N LYS A 682 -11.42 -15.89 -30.67
CA LYS A 682 -11.62 -15.39 -32.04
C LYS A 682 -12.02 -13.92 -32.05
N ALA A 683 -12.94 -13.51 -31.18
CA ALA A 683 -13.34 -12.11 -31.03
C ALA A 683 -12.16 -11.23 -30.62
N THR A 684 -11.33 -11.72 -29.67
CA THR A 684 -10.13 -11.00 -29.22
C THR A 684 -9.11 -10.87 -30.35
N GLN A 685 -8.84 -11.93 -31.12
CA GLN A 685 -7.95 -11.89 -32.27
C GLN A 685 -8.42 -10.90 -33.34
N ASN A 686 -9.71 -10.95 -33.71
CA ASN A 686 -10.32 -10.04 -34.67
C ASN A 686 -10.16 -8.57 -34.24
N PHE A 687 -10.40 -8.28 -32.95
CA PHE A 687 -10.20 -6.93 -32.43
C PHE A 687 -8.73 -6.52 -32.42
N THR A 688 -7.82 -7.41 -31.98
CA THR A 688 -6.37 -7.16 -31.96
C THR A 688 -5.84 -6.80 -33.35
N GLU A 689 -6.29 -7.50 -34.40
CA GLU A 689 -5.93 -7.16 -35.79
C GLU A 689 -6.45 -5.78 -36.20
N ALA A 690 -7.70 -5.47 -35.87
CA ALA A 690 -8.31 -4.18 -36.17
C ALA A 690 -7.63 -3.01 -35.41
N PHE A 691 -7.19 -3.27 -34.17
CA PHE A 691 -6.57 -2.29 -33.28
C PHE A 691 -5.08 -2.09 -33.56
N LYS A 692 -4.41 -3.01 -34.25
CA LYS A 692 -2.97 -2.98 -34.54
C LYS A 692 -2.42 -1.61 -35.02
N PRO A 693 -3.09 -0.85 -35.92
CA PRO A 693 -2.59 0.45 -36.38
C PRO A 693 -2.62 1.55 -35.30
N TYR A 694 -3.41 1.36 -34.25
CA TYR A 694 -3.62 2.31 -33.15
C TYR A 694 -2.89 1.89 -31.88
N ASN A 695 -2.32 0.69 -31.87
CA ASN A 695 -1.66 0.15 -30.70
C ASN A 695 -0.29 0.82 -30.50
N PHE A 696 -0.20 1.69 -29.49
CA PHE A 696 1.02 2.40 -29.14
C PHE A 696 2.06 1.54 -28.40
N THR A 697 1.71 0.31 -28.04
CA THR A 697 2.57 -0.60 -27.26
C THR A 697 3.45 -1.50 -28.16
N LEU A 698 3.37 -1.34 -29.48
CA LEU A 698 4.08 -2.15 -30.48
C LEU A 698 5.31 -1.46 -31.04
#